data_AF-A0A5N6RUE3-F1
#
_entry.id   AF-A0A5N6RUE3-F1
#
_cell.length_a   1.000
_cell.length_b   1.000
_cell.length_c   1.000
_cell.angle_alpha   90.00
_cell.angle_beta   90.00
_cell.angle_gamma   90.00
#
_symmetry.space_group_name_H-M   'P 1'
#
loop_
_entity.id
_entity.type
_entity.pdbx_description
1 polymer ?
#
loop_
_entity_poly.entity_id
_entity_poly.type
_entity_poly.pdbx_seq_one_letter_code
_entity_poly.pdbx_strand_id
1 'polypeptide(L)'
;MDLRDPHNPCCLNRTGSNFLPNAVDEHNFVEESCRVHDVDDEGLFNVAACALLELRRDYDPMCIDTENGNVVSAHKHVCSWSWEPEHHKNPRMIFCVDTGEFFMIEISFDTDSLNLSECLYKGLPCKELLWVQGRYLIAVVEMGDGMVLTLENGRLHYTSTIQNIAPILDMSVVDYHDEKHEQMFACCGVAPEGSLRIIRSGISVEKLLRTTPIYQGITGTWTVRMKVIDSYHSFLVLSFVEETRVLSVGLSFTDVTDSIGFQSDVCTLACGLVKDGLLVQIHQNAVRLCLPTEVAHSDGIPLSYPVFTSWSPDNISISLGAVGHDMVVVSTSNPCILFILGIRFLSAYNYEIYEMGHLRFPNELSCISIPQKPFEQKQSSSSINLVNNSHVDAFPVGVDIGKTIVIGTHRPSVEIWSFIPNKGLQILASGMISLTNTMGTAISGCIPQDVRLVSVDRHYLLSGLRNGMLIRFGWPDDSKVSSSELPGYQSLSSTLENTYTAPSGISVSTSFSPHMSEANPCQKTDDSPVNLQLIAIRRIGITPVFLVPLSDSLDADLIALSDRPWLLHTARHSLSYTSISFQPSTHVTPVCSVECPKGVLFVAENSLHLVEMVHSKRLNVQKFHLGGTPRKVLYHSENRLLLVMRTELSNDMYSSDICCVDPLSGLVISSYKLELGETAKSMELVRVGSEQVLVVGTSLSSGPAIMPSGEAESTKGRLIVLCFEHVQNSDSGSITFCSKAGSASQRTSPFCEVVGYATEQLSSSSLCSSPDDTSCDGVKLEETEAWQLRSASSITLQGMVLAICPYLDRYFLASAGNSFFVCSFPTDNPQRMKRLAGGRTRFMITSLTSYFTRIAVGDCRDGILFYSYHEESKKLEHLYSDPSQRLVADCILMDVDTAVVSDRKGSIAVLSSSDRLENNASPECNLTLSSAYYMGDIAMSIRKGSYLYKLPTDDMMNGIDLSHNTIIAGTLLGSIIIFIPISREEHELLAAVQARLVVHPWTAPVLGNDHSDFRSRENPVGVPKILDGDMLTQFLELTSLQQEAILSLPPASLETAKTTSKPHLPSPIPVNQVVQLLERVHYALN
;
A
#
# COMPACT_ATOMS: atom_id res chain seq x y z
N MET A 1 -3.55 -48.47 -11.70
CA MET A 1 -4.93 -48.06 -12.01
C MET A 1 -5.18 -48.29 -13.49
N ASP A 2 -6.35 -48.78 -13.87
CA ASP A 2 -6.87 -48.80 -15.24
C ASP A 2 -7.68 -47.52 -15.46
N LEU A 3 -7.28 -46.71 -16.43
CA LEU A 3 -7.91 -45.41 -16.75
C LEU A 3 -8.62 -45.42 -18.11
N ARG A 4 -8.88 -46.60 -18.69
CA ARG A 4 -9.57 -46.72 -19.98
C ARG A 4 -11.01 -46.21 -19.93
N ASP A 5 -11.64 -46.26 -18.76
CA ASP A 5 -12.89 -45.55 -18.45
C ASP A 5 -12.59 -44.43 -17.44
N PRO A 6 -12.49 -43.16 -17.87
CA PRO A 6 -12.19 -42.05 -16.97
C PRO A 6 -13.29 -41.76 -15.96
N HIS A 7 -14.51 -42.26 -16.18
CA HIS A 7 -15.62 -42.13 -15.23
C HIS A 7 -15.69 -43.28 -14.21
N ASN A 8 -14.90 -44.34 -14.40
CA ASN A 8 -14.89 -45.50 -13.51
C ASN A 8 -13.48 -46.13 -13.40
N PRO A 9 -12.52 -45.43 -12.77
CA PRO A 9 -11.14 -45.90 -12.69
C PRO A 9 -11.06 -47.19 -11.84
N CYS A 10 -10.55 -48.27 -12.45
CA CYS A 10 -10.43 -49.56 -11.78
C CYS A 10 -9.03 -49.72 -11.17
N CYS A 11 -8.92 -50.03 -9.88
CA CYS A 11 -7.60 -50.27 -9.27
C CYS A 11 -7.05 -51.65 -9.71
N LEU A 12 -6.07 -51.65 -10.63
CA LEU A 12 -5.42 -52.89 -11.11
C LEU A 12 -4.41 -53.47 -10.11
N ASN A 13 -3.72 -52.62 -9.36
CA ASN A 13 -2.68 -53.02 -8.41
C ASN A 13 -2.60 -51.97 -7.30
N ARG A 14 -2.61 -52.44 -6.05
CA ARG A 14 -2.43 -51.60 -4.85
C ARG A 14 -1.07 -51.93 -4.25
N THR A 15 -0.13 -51.01 -4.38
CA THR A 15 1.19 -51.10 -3.73
C THR A 15 1.18 -50.23 -2.48
N GLY A 16 1.44 -50.82 -1.32
CA GLY A 16 1.58 -50.09 -0.05
C GLY A 16 3.03 -49.65 0.18
N SER A 17 3.21 -48.43 0.66
CA SER A 17 4.53 -47.92 1.08
C SER A 17 4.89 -48.45 2.47
N ASN A 18 5.09 -49.76 2.61
CA ASN A 18 5.60 -50.33 3.86
C ASN A 18 7.11 -50.12 3.94
N PHE A 19 7.51 -49.02 4.61
CA PHE A 19 8.88 -48.72 4.98
C PHE A 19 9.36 -49.62 6.13
N LEU A 20 9.34 -50.95 6.02
CA LEU A 20 10.09 -51.86 6.90
C LEU A 20 10.09 -53.30 6.32
N PRO A 21 11.19 -54.08 6.44
CA PRO A 21 11.25 -55.42 5.90
C PRO A 21 10.38 -56.39 6.72
N ASN A 22 9.47 -57.08 6.02
CA ASN A 22 8.74 -58.30 6.38
C ASN A 22 8.50 -58.58 7.88
N ALA A 23 7.31 -58.25 8.36
CA ALA A 23 6.62 -59.09 9.34
C ALA A 23 5.15 -59.21 8.91
N VAL A 24 4.71 -60.46 8.79
CA VAL A 24 3.36 -60.88 8.41
C VAL A 24 2.38 -60.41 9.48
N ASP A 25 1.31 -59.72 9.08
CA ASP A 25 0.02 -59.82 9.77
C ASP A 25 -1.12 -59.50 8.78
N GLU A 26 -1.89 -60.53 8.47
CA GLU A 26 -3.20 -60.43 7.85
C GLU A 26 -4.22 -60.04 8.94
N HIS A 27 -5.05 -59.02 8.71
CA HIS A 27 -6.53 -59.13 8.71
C HIS A 27 -7.31 -57.81 8.93
N ASN A 28 -8.39 -57.72 8.15
CA ASN A 28 -9.70 -57.09 8.40
C ASN A 28 -9.80 -55.56 8.40
N PHE A 29 -10.11 -54.99 7.23
CA PHE A 29 -10.80 -53.71 7.11
C PHE A 29 -12.30 -53.94 6.85
N VAL A 30 -13.13 -53.45 7.76
CA VAL A 30 -14.59 -53.33 7.59
C VAL A 30 -14.85 -52.03 6.84
N GLU A 31 -15.57 -52.15 5.73
CA GLU A 31 -16.05 -51.05 4.91
C GLU A 31 -17.22 -50.35 5.64
N GLU A 32 -17.01 -49.14 6.17
CA GLU A 32 -18.11 -48.34 6.72
C GLU A 32 -18.95 -47.75 5.58
N SER A 33 -20.06 -48.42 5.28
CA SER A 33 -21.11 -47.91 4.40
C SER A 33 -21.83 -46.72 5.04
N CYS A 34 -21.75 -45.53 4.44
CA CYS A 34 -22.57 -44.39 4.81
C CYS A 34 -24.06 -44.72 4.63
N ARG A 35 -24.83 -44.71 5.73
CA ARG A 35 -26.30 -44.79 5.69
C ARG A 35 -26.88 -43.39 5.56
N VAL A 36 -27.59 -43.14 4.47
CA VAL A 36 -28.52 -42.00 4.33
C VAL A 36 -29.84 -42.40 4.99
N HIS A 37 -30.31 -41.61 5.95
CA HIS A 37 -31.67 -41.74 6.49
C HIS A 37 -32.57 -40.69 5.84
N ASP A 38 -33.67 -41.16 5.23
CA ASP A 38 -34.79 -40.33 4.77
C ASP A 38 -35.51 -39.69 5.98
N VAL A 39 -35.73 -38.38 5.96
CA VAL A 39 -36.59 -37.67 6.91
C VAL A 39 -37.47 -36.67 6.15
N ASP A 40 -38.76 -36.70 6.50
CA ASP A 40 -39.92 -36.05 5.87
C ASP A 40 -39.84 -34.52 5.69
N ASP A 41 -40.49 -34.08 4.61
CA ASP A 41 -40.69 -32.69 4.16
C ASP A 41 -41.63 -31.91 5.09
N GLU A 42 -41.14 -31.25 6.15
CA GLU A 42 -41.84 -30.06 6.72
C GLU A 42 -40.95 -29.13 7.60
N GLY A 43 -39.62 -29.20 7.49
CA GLY A 43 -38.67 -28.43 8.34
C GLY A 43 -37.50 -27.77 7.60
N LEU A 44 -37.71 -27.18 6.42
CA LEU A 44 -36.62 -26.83 5.49
C LEU A 44 -35.71 -25.64 5.87
N PHE A 45 -36.02 -24.85 6.91
CA PHE A 45 -35.22 -23.67 7.26
C PHE A 45 -34.16 -23.88 8.37
N ASN A 46 -34.17 -25.02 9.07
CA ASN A 46 -33.18 -25.32 10.11
C ASN A 46 -32.08 -26.29 9.64
N VAL A 47 -32.30 -27.00 8.52
CA VAL A 47 -31.40 -28.03 8.02
C VAL A 47 -30.18 -27.42 7.31
N ALA A 48 -30.27 -26.25 6.68
CA ALA A 48 -29.09 -25.64 6.05
C ALA A 48 -28.07 -25.08 7.06
N ALA A 49 -28.53 -24.55 8.19
CA ALA A 49 -27.65 -24.10 9.28
C ALA A 49 -27.04 -25.29 10.03
N CYS A 50 -27.81 -26.35 10.27
CA CYS A 50 -27.29 -27.59 10.84
C CYS A 50 -26.38 -28.33 9.86
N ALA A 51 -26.70 -28.37 8.56
CA ALA A 51 -25.86 -28.99 7.54
C ALA A 51 -24.57 -28.21 7.30
N LEU A 52 -24.53 -26.87 7.44
CA LEU A 52 -23.26 -26.13 7.42
C LEU A 52 -22.42 -26.36 8.69
N LEU A 53 -23.05 -26.66 9.83
CA LEU A 53 -22.37 -27.08 11.06
C LEU A 53 -21.99 -28.58 11.06
N GLU A 54 -22.68 -29.43 10.27
CA GLU A 54 -22.48 -30.89 10.20
C GLU A 54 -21.69 -31.37 8.97
N LEU A 55 -21.66 -30.63 7.85
CA LEU A 55 -20.90 -30.97 6.63
C LEU A 55 -19.40 -30.68 6.74
N ARG A 56 -18.94 -30.25 7.92
CA ARG A 56 -17.53 -30.25 8.33
C ARG A 56 -17.43 -30.74 9.77
N ARG A 57 -17.73 -32.01 10.03
CA ARG A 57 -17.52 -32.60 11.36
C ARG A 57 -16.08 -32.47 11.87
N ASP A 58 -15.11 -32.27 10.98
CA ASP A 58 -13.70 -32.21 11.35
C ASP A 58 -13.10 -30.78 11.39
N TYR A 59 -13.82 -29.73 10.97
CA TYR A 59 -13.25 -28.37 10.89
C TYR A 59 -14.30 -27.26 11.06
N ASP A 60 -14.45 -26.71 12.27
CA ASP A 60 -14.99 -25.34 12.44
C ASP A 60 -13.89 -24.37 11.96
N PRO A 61 -14.11 -23.58 10.89
CA PRO A 61 -13.10 -22.68 10.34
C PRO A 61 -12.63 -21.61 11.35
N MET A 62 -13.40 -21.36 12.42
CA MET A 62 -13.02 -20.47 13.52
C MET A 62 -12.36 -21.21 14.70
N CYS A 63 -12.51 -22.53 14.78
CA CYS A 63 -11.89 -23.38 15.81
C CYS A 63 -10.67 -24.09 15.23
N ILE A 64 -9.63 -23.31 14.95
CA ILE A 64 -8.30 -23.82 14.53
C ILE A 64 -7.65 -24.67 15.67
N ASP A 65 -8.22 -24.64 16.88
CA ASP A 65 -7.76 -25.39 18.04
C ASP A 65 -8.19 -26.86 18.06
N THR A 66 -8.94 -27.36 17.06
CA THR A 66 -9.17 -28.80 16.95
C THR A 66 -7.82 -29.45 16.70
N GLU A 67 -7.29 -30.07 17.75
CA GLU A 67 -6.24 -31.06 17.65
C GLU A 67 -6.70 -32.04 16.56
N ASN A 68 -6.12 -31.93 15.36
CA ASN A 68 -5.87 -33.13 14.58
C ASN A 68 -5.01 -33.96 15.51
N GLY A 69 -5.66 -34.81 16.30
CA GLY A 69 -4.99 -35.69 17.21
C GLY A 69 -3.87 -36.31 16.41
N ASN A 70 -2.65 -36.20 16.94
CA ASN A 70 -1.53 -37.05 16.58
C ASN A 70 -1.89 -38.49 16.95
N VAL A 71 -2.97 -39.03 16.37
CA VAL A 71 -3.04 -40.44 16.04
C VAL A 71 -1.93 -40.57 15.02
N VAL A 72 -0.74 -40.93 15.50
CA VAL A 72 0.37 -41.35 14.67
C VAL A 72 -0.15 -42.55 13.90
N SER A 73 -0.82 -42.28 12.78
CA SER A 73 -1.16 -43.30 11.84
C SER A 73 0.20 -43.80 11.34
N ALA A 74 0.45 -45.10 11.44
CA ALA A 74 1.73 -45.67 11.04
C ALA A 74 2.01 -45.51 9.53
N HIS A 75 1.08 -44.91 8.78
CA HIS A 75 1.06 -44.84 7.32
C HIS A 75 1.17 -43.38 6.88
N LYS A 76 2.20 -43.08 6.09
CA LYS A 76 2.36 -41.76 5.45
C LYS A 76 1.35 -41.62 4.32
N HIS A 77 0.52 -40.58 4.36
CA HIS A 77 -0.44 -40.29 3.30
C HIS A 77 0.14 -39.29 2.30
N VAL A 78 -0.06 -39.54 1.00
CA VAL A 78 0.29 -38.57 -0.06
C VAL A 78 -0.73 -37.42 -0.02
N CYS A 79 -0.25 -36.20 0.19
CA CYS A 79 -1.10 -35.00 0.26
C CYS A 79 -1.24 -34.30 -1.09
N SER A 80 -0.19 -34.28 -1.91
CA SER A 80 -0.18 -33.58 -3.20
C SER A 80 0.85 -34.17 -4.17
N TRP A 81 0.64 -33.99 -5.47
CA TRP A 81 1.53 -34.50 -6.51
C TRP A 81 1.51 -33.62 -7.76
N SER A 82 2.58 -33.68 -8.55
CA SER A 82 2.70 -32.96 -9.82
C SER A 82 3.56 -33.75 -10.81
N TRP A 83 3.17 -33.71 -12.08
CA TRP A 83 3.89 -34.37 -13.17
C TRP A 83 4.89 -33.43 -13.82
N GLU A 84 6.04 -33.97 -14.23
CA GLU A 84 7.00 -33.22 -15.01
C GLU A 84 6.41 -32.84 -16.39
N PRO A 85 6.46 -31.55 -16.77
CA PRO A 85 6.03 -31.14 -18.10
C PRO A 85 6.97 -31.69 -19.20
N GLU A 86 6.40 -32.14 -20.32
CA GLU A 86 7.09 -32.47 -21.58
C GLU A 86 8.01 -33.73 -21.60
N HIS A 87 8.09 -34.51 -20.51
CA HIS A 87 8.90 -35.73 -20.48
C HIS A 87 8.11 -37.01 -20.83
N HIS A 88 7.91 -37.28 -22.12
CA HIS A 88 7.02 -38.36 -22.60
C HIS A 88 7.60 -39.78 -22.54
N LYS A 89 8.94 -39.95 -22.51
CA LYS A 89 9.56 -41.29 -22.56
C LYS A 89 9.60 -42.01 -21.21
N ASN A 90 10.02 -41.29 -20.17
CA ASN A 90 10.00 -41.75 -18.78
C ASN A 90 9.27 -40.69 -17.95
N PRO A 91 7.94 -40.74 -17.81
CA PRO A 91 7.22 -39.72 -17.07
C PRO A 91 7.62 -39.76 -15.59
N ARG A 92 7.93 -38.58 -15.05
CA ARG A 92 8.31 -38.40 -13.65
C ARG A 92 7.22 -37.64 -12.92
N MET A 93 6.94 -38.07 -11.69
CA MET A 93 5.99 -37.42 -10.79
C MET A 93 6.67 -37.15 -9.46
N ILE A 94 6.57 -35.92 -8.97
CA ILE A 94 6.95 -35.59 -7.59
C ILE A 94 5.69 -35.56 -6.74
N PHE A 95 5.76 -36.08 -5.53
CA PHE A 95 4.67 -36.04 -4.56
C PHE A 95 5.18 -35.70 -3.16
N CYS A 96 4.32 -35.05 -2.37
CA CYS A 96 4.55 -34.71 -0.98
C CYS A 96 3.67 -35.60 -0.09
N VAL A 97 4.17 -35.95 1.09
CA VAL A 97 3.40 -36.66 2.12
C VAL A 97 3.02 -35.73 3.28
N ASP A 98 2.05 -36.16 4.08
CA ASP A 98 1.61 -35.51 5.33
C ASP A 98 2.74 -35.16 6.31
N THR A 99 3.84 -35.91 6.31
CA THR A 99 5.04 -35.58 7.11
C THR A 99 5.91 -34.47 6.51
N GLY A 100 5.54 -33.89 5.36
CA GLY A 100 6.29 -32.85 4.65
C GLY A 100 7.51 -33.35 3.85
N GLU A 101 7.63 -34.66 3.66
CA GLU A 101 8.70 -35.26 2.85
C GLU A 101 8.32 -35.34 1.37
N PHE A 102 9.28 -35.12 0.48
CA PHE A 102 9.08 -35.13 -0.97
C PHE A 102 9.77 -36.33 -1.60
N PHE A 103 9.06 -36.99 -2.50
CA PHE A 103 9.56 -38.17 -3.21
C PHE A 103 9.25 -38.05 -4.71
N MET A 104 10.00 -38.78 -5.53
CA MET A 104 9.77 -38.86 -6.97
C MET A 104 9.56 -40.28 -7.42
N ILE A 105 8.61 -40.46 -8.33
CA ILE A 105 8.35 -41.71 -9.05
C ILE A 105 8.76 -41.49 -10.49
N GLU A 106 9.59 -42.38 -11.01
CA GLU A 106 9.89 -42.50 -12.43
C GLU A 106 9.26 -43.79 -12.97
N ILE A 107 8.47 -43.65 -14.04
CA ILE A 107 7.85 -44.78 -14.73
C ILE A 107 8.67 -45.06 -15.99
N SER A 108 9.22 -46.27 -16.12
CA SER A 108 9.86 -46.71 -17.36
C SER A 108 8.94 -47.70 -18.07
N PHE A 109 8.44 -47.30 -19.25
CA PHE A 109 7.60 -48.16 -20.09
C PHE A 109 8.38 -49.30 -20.75
N ASP A 110 9.70 -49.17 -20.91
CA ASP A 110 10.54 -50.18 -21.57
C ASP A 110 10.77 -51.41 -20.68
N THR A 111 10.75 -51.24 -19.36
CA THR A 111 11.02 -52.31 -18.37
C THR A 111 9.79 -52.68 -17.53
N ASP A 112 8.62 -52.07 -17.78
CA ASP A 112 7.41 -52.16 -16.94
C ASP A 112 7.72 -52.00 -15.44
N SER A 113 8.69 -51.13 -15.11
CA SER A 113 9.19 -50.96 -13.75
C SER A 113 8.93 -49.56 -13.22
N LEU A 114 8.55 -49.47 -11.95
CA LEU A 114 8.37 -48.22 -11.21
C LEU A 114 9.57 -48.02 -10.28
N ASN A 115 10.28 -46.90 -10.44
CA ASN A 115 11.42 -46.55 -9.59
C ASN A 115 11.02 -45.41 -8.64
N LEU A 116 11.20 -45.62 -7.34
CA LEU A 116 10.93 -44.63 -6.30
C LEU A 116 12.25 -44.06 -5.79
N SER A 117 12.37 -42.74 -5.75
CA SER A 117 13.55 -42.06 -5.22
C SER A 117 13.64 -42.13 -3.69
N GLU A 118 14.83 -41.85 -3.15
CA GLU A 118 14.96 -41.42 -1.75
C GLU A 118 14.26 -40.08 -1.52
N CYS A 119 14.12 -39.68 -0.25
CA CYS A 119 13.56 -38.38 0.12
C CYS A 119 14.37 -37.25 -0.52
N LEU A 120 13.71 -36.47 -1.38
CA LEU A 120 14.31 -35.40 -2.17
C LEU A 120 14.48 -34.11 -1.38
N TYR A 121 13.55 -33.85 -0.46
CA TYR A 121 13.49 -32.67 0.40
C TYR A 121 12.54 -32.93 1.57
N LYS A 122 12.81 -32.28 2.70
CA LYS A 122 11.95 -32.30 3.89
C LYS A 122 11.57 -30.87 4.24
N GLY A 123 10.27 -30.59 4.15
CA GLY A 123 9.67 -29.30 4.47
C GLY A 123 8.37 -29.49 5.22
N LEU A 124 7.36 -28.73 4.83
CA LEU A 124 6.01 -28.79 5.38
C LEU A 124 5.08 -29.59 4.46
N PRO A 125 4.00 -30.17 5.01
CA PRO A 125 2.95 -30.75 4.19
C PRO A 125 2.38 -29.70 3.24
N CYS A 126 2.41 -30.01 1.95
CA CYS A 126 1.95 -29.11 0.90
C CYS A 126 0.57 -29.53 0.40
N LYS A 127 -0.33 -28.54 0.27
CA LYS A 127 -1.69 -28.75 -0.25
C LYS A 127 -1.68 -28.99 -1.76
N GLU A 128 -0.83 -28.28 -2.49
CA GLU A 128 -0.69 -28.41 -3.94
C GLU A 128 0.78 -28.31 -4.39
N LEU A 129 1.13 -29.04 -5.44
CA LEU A 129 2.43 -29.00 -6.10
C LEU A 129 2.27 -28.66 -7.58
N LEU A 130 3.07 -27.73 -8.08
CA LEU A 130 3.11 -27.34 -9.48
C LEU A 130 4.54 -27.44 -10.02
N TRP A 131 4.78 -28.43 -10.88
CA TRP A 131 6.06 -28.57 -11.59
C TRP A 131 6.03 -27.72 -12.88
N VAL A 132 6.89 -26.72 -12.93
CA VAL A 132 7.02 -25.76 -14.05
C VAL A 132 8.22 -26.11 -14.93
N GLN A 133 8.18 -25.66 -16.20
CA GLN A 133 9.34 -25.74 -17.09
C GLN A 133 10.58 -25.10 -16.45
N GLY A 134 11.76 -25.64 -16.75
CA GLY A 134 13.03 -25.15 -16.18
C GLY A 134 13.45 -25.80 -14.86
N ARG A 135 12.87 -26.95 -14.49
CA ARG A 135 13.19 -27.71 -13.26
C ARG A 135 12.79 -27.00 -11.96
N TYR A 136 11.82 -26.11 -12.02
CA TYR A 136 11.24 -25.46 -10.84
C TYR A 136 9.99 -26.22 -10.37
N LEU A 137 9.88 -26.38 -9.05
CA LEU A 137 8.72 -26.95 -8.38
C LEU A 137 8.19 -25.90 -7.40
N ILE A 138 6.94 -25.49 -7.59
CA ILE A 138 6.23 -24.64 -6.65
C ILE A 138 5.45 -25.56 -5.71
N ALA A 139 5.64 -25.39 -4.40
CA ALA A 139 4.91 -26.12 -3.39
C ALA A 139 4.12 -25.14 -2.52
N VAL A 140 2.80 -25.31 -2.52
CA VAL A 140 1.85 -24.43 -1.84
C VAL A 140 1.48 -25.05 -0.50
N VAL A 141 1.74 -24.30 0.57
CA VAL A 141 1.39 -24.70 1.94
C VAL A 141 0.04 -24.07 2.30
N GLU A 142 -0.82 -24.84 2.98
CA GLU A 142 -2.09 -24.31 3.49
C GLU A 142 -1.83 -23.35 4.65
N MET A 143 -2.39 -22.14 4.60
CA MET A 143 -2.32 -21.17 5.70
C MET A 143 -0.89 -20.86 6.19
N GLY A 144 0.08 -20.92 5.27
CA GLY A 144 1.49 -20.67 5.52
C GLY A 144 2.22 -20.28 4.24
N ASP A 145 3.47 -19.85 4.36
CA ASP A 145 4.28 -19.46 3.20
C ASP A 145 4.55 -20.68 2.30
N GLY A 146 4.35 -20.50 0.99
CA GLY A 146 4.75 -21.48 -0.01
C GLY A 146 6.24 -21.44 -0.28
N MET A 147 6.72 -22.40 -1.06
CA MET A 147 8.13 -22.53 -1.42
C MET A 147 8.32 -22.76 -2.92
N VAL A 148 9.40 -22.19 -3.46
CA VAL A 148 9.91 -22.48 -4.79
C VAL A 148 11.17 -23.32 -4.61
N LEU A 149 11.16 -24.51 -5.19
CA LEU A 149 12.24 -25.48 -5.14
C LEU A 149 12.81 -25.69 -6.55
N THR A 150 14.10 -25.98 -6.66
CA THR A 150 14.76 -26.36 -7.91
C THR A 150 15.23 -27.80 -7.85
N LEU A 151 14.99 -28.57 -8.91
CA LEU A 151 15.49 -29.93 -9.03
C LEU A 151 16.90 -29.91 -9.65
N GLU A 152 17.93 -30.15 -8.84
CA GLU A 152 19.32 -30.25 -9.28
C GLU A 152 19.95 -31.55 -8.77
N ASN A 153 20.70 -32.24 -9.63
CA ASN A 153 21.39 -33.49 -9.28
C ASN A 153 20.48 -34.57 -8.62
N GLY A 154 19.19 -34.58 -8.95
CA GLY A 154 18.23 -35.52 -8.36
C GLY A 154 17.83 -35.20 -6.92
N ARG A 155 18.03 -33.97 -6.43
CA ARG A 155 17.50 -33.45 -5.16
C ARG A 155 16.80 -32.12 -5.36
N LEU A 156 15.91 -31.79 -4.44
CA LEU A 156 15.19 -30.51 -4.45
C LEU A 156 15.91 -29.52 -3.53
N HIS A 157 16.19 -28.33 -4.05
CA HIS A 157 16.85 -27.24 -3.34
C HIS A 157 15.92 -26.05 -3.18
N TYR A 158 15.86 -25.49 -1.97
CA TYR A 158 15.09 -24.28 -1.71
C TYR A 158 15.68 -23.09 -2.47
N THR A 159 14.83 -22.36 -3.20
CA THR A 159 15.22 -21.18 -3.98
C THR A 159 14.61 -19.90 -3.41
N SER A 160 13.30 -19.87 -3.19
CA SER A 160 12.61 -18.67 -2.69
C SER A 160 11.30 -19.01 -1.98
N THR A 161 10.79 -18.05 -1.21
CA THR A 161 9.49 -18.15 -0.52
C THR A 161 8.37 -17.49 -1.33
N ILE A 162 7.16 -18.06 -1.25
CA ILE A 162 5.92 -17.44 -1.70
C ILE A 162 5.20 -16.96 -0.45
N GLN A 163 5.22 -15.65 -0.22
CA GLN A 163 4.63 -15.08 0.99
C GLN A 163 3.11 -15.27 1.00
N ASN A 164 2.60 -15.72 2.14
CA ASN A 164 1.19 -15.89 2.43
C ASN A 164 0.89 -15.36 3.83
N ILE A 165 0.06 -14.33 3.94
CA ILE A 165 -0.33 -13.75 5.23
C ILE A 165 -1.60 -14.38 5.83
N ALA A 166 -2.16 -15.39 5.15
CA ALA A 166 -3.35 -16.10 5.61
C ALA A 166 -3.04 -17.15 6.69
N PRO A 167 -3.95 -17.35 7.65
CA PRO A 167 -5.05 -16.46 8.01
C PRO A 167 -4.55 -15.24 8.78
N ILE A 168 -5.22 -14.09 8.66
CA ILE A 168 -5.03 -12.97 9.59
C ILE A 168 -5.98 -13.20 10.76
N LEU A 169 -5.44 -13.62 11.91
CA LEU A 169 -6.24 -14.00 13.08
C LEU A 169 -6.58 -12.80 13.97
N ASP A 170 -5.65 -11.85 14.08
CA ASP A 170 -5.85 -10.60 14.80
C ASP A 170 -4.85 -9.55 14.28
N MET A 171 -5.15 -8.28 14.53
CA MET A 171 -4.30 -7.17 14.15
C MET A 171 -4.36 -6.00 15.13
N SER A 172 -3.24 -5.29 15.24
CA SER A 172 -3.08 -4.04 15.97
C SER A 172 -2.45 -3.00 15.06
N VAL A 173 -3.07 -1.82 14.96
CA VAL A 173 -2.61 -0.72 14.11
C VAL A 173 -2.06 0.39 15.00
N VAL A 174 -0.78 0.75 14.83
CA VAL A 174 -0.04 1.61 15.77
C VAL A 174 0.94 2.50 15.01
N ASP A 175 1.07 3.76 15.44
CA ASP A 175 2.19 4.63 15.03
C ASP A 175 3.38 4.41 15.98
N TYR A 176 4.31 3.54 15.60
CA TYR A 176 5.41 3.10 16.47
C TYR A 176 6.58 4.09 16.54
N HIS A 177 6.70 5.03 15.59
CA HIS A 177 7.90 5.89 15.45
C HIS A 177 7.67 7.40 15.63
N ASP A 178 6.48 7.84 16.06
CA ASP A 178 6.07 9.25 15.97
C ASP A 178 6.24 9.83 14.54
N GLU A 179 6.41 8.95 13.55
CA GLU A 179 6.64 9.26 12.14
C GLU A 179 5.32 9.59 11.42
N LYS A 180 4.17 9.45 12.12
CA LYS A 180 2.82 9.59 11.57
C LYS A 180 2.51 8.55 10.49
N HIS A 181 3.11 7.36 10.59
CA HIS A 181 2.83 6.25 9.69
C HIS A 181 2.37 5.04 10.50
N GLU A 182 1.06 4.77 10.42
CA GLU A 182 0.42 3.65 11.08
C GLU A 182 0.96 2.33 10.49
N GLN A 183 1.58 1.51 11.33
CA GLN A 183 2.03 0.17 10.99
C GLN A 183 1.01 -0.85 11.51
N MET A 184 0.73 -1.88 10.72
CA MET A 184 -0.14 -2.96 11.15
C MET A 184 0.68 -4.16 11.59
N PHE A 185 0.54 -4.54 12.86
CA PHE A 185 1.05 -5.79 13.41
C PHE A 185 -0.05 -6.83 13.32
N ALA A 186 0.16 -7.89 12.55
CA ALA A 186 -0.83 -8.93 12.30
C ALA A 186 -0.35 -10.30 12.78
N CYS A 187 -1.22 -11.02 13.46
CA CYS A 187 -1.06 -12.43 13.78
C CYS A 187 -1.44 -13.25 12.55
N CYS A 188 -0.46 -13.88 11.90
CA CYS A 188 -0.64 -14.59 10.63
C CYS A 188 -0.24 -16.06 10.73
N GLY A 189 -0.93 -16.91 9.97
CA GLY A 189 -0.54 -18.32 9.82
C GLY A 189 -0.97 -19.21 11.00
N VAL A 190 -0.84 -20.53 10.80
CA VAL A 190 -1.09 -21.56 11.81
C VAL A 190 0.19 -22.35 12.06
N ALA A 191 0.37 -22.89 13.27
CA ALA A 191 1.52 -23.70 13.64
C ALA A 191 1.74 -24.84 12.62
N PRO A 192 2.98 -25.09 12.20
CA PRO A 192 4.23 -24.47 12.67
C PRO A 192 4.60 -23.13 12.01
N GLU A 193 3.86 -22.66 11.01
CA GLU A 193 4.14 -21.43 10.23
C GLU A 193 3.58 -20.14 10.86
N GLY A 194 2.96 -20.23 12.02
CA GLY A 194 2.47 -19.08 12.78
C GLY A 194 3.55 -18.02 12.98
N SER A 195 3.23 -16.79 12.60
CA SER A 195 4.16 -15.67 12.53
C SER A 195 3.48 -14.35 12.86
N LEU A 196 4.22 -13.46 13.49
CA LEU A 196 3.82 -12.06 13.61
C LEU A 196 4.34 -11.32 12.39
N ARG A 197 3.49 -10.58 11.69
CA ARG A 197 3.88 -9.83 10.49
C ARG A 197 3.67 -8.34 10.70
N ILE A 198 4.68 -7.54 10.36
CA ILE A 198 4.52 -6.09 10.22
C ILE A 198 4.19 -5.79 8.77
N ILE A 199 3.06 -5.11 8.56
CA ILE A 199 2.55 -4.76 7.25
C ILE A 199 2.57 -3.23 7.15
N ARG A 200 3.38 -2.71 6.23
CA ARG A 200 3.58 -1.27 5.98
C ARG A 200 3.14 -0.92 4.55
N SER A 201 2.52 0.25 4.38
CA SER A 201 2.21 0.76 3.04
C SER A 201 3.47 1.24 2.36
N GLY A 202 3.56 0.99 1.06
CA GLY A 202 4.61 1.51 0.21
C GLY A 202 5.65 0.49 -0.22
N ILE A 203 6.46 0.93 -1.17
CA ILE A 203 7.54 0.15 -1.77
C ILE A 203 8.70 0.08 -0.78
N SER A 204 9.11 -1.14 -0.43
CA SER A 204 10.30 -1.38 0.37
C SER A 204 11.57 -1.07 -0.40
N VAL A 205 12.54 -0.48 0.29
CA VAL A 205 13.89 -0.25 -0.25
C VAL A 205 14.91 -1.12 0.47
N GLU A 206 15.80 -1.74 -0.30
CA GLU A 206 16.96 -2.46 0.22
C GLU A 206 18.12 -1.48 0.38
N LYS A 207 18.67 -1.35 1.59
CA LYS A 207 19.78 -0.42 1.87
C LYS A 207 21.11 -1.10 1.52
N LEU A 208 21.77 -0.61 0.47
CA LEU A 208 23.06 -1.14 -0.01
C LEU A 208 24.24 -0.50 0.71
N LEU A 209 24.20 0.83 0.90
CA LEU A 209 25.27 1.61 1.53
C LEU A 209 24.70 2.78 2.34
N ARG A 210 25.29 3.06 3.49
CA ARG A 210 25.09 4.30 4.27
C ARG A 210 26.44 4.92 4.62
N THR A 211 26.64 6.19 4.29
CA THR A 211 27.85 6.93 4.69
C THR A 211 27.75 7.48 6.10
N THR A 212 28.86 8.01 6.62
CA THR A 212 28.85 8.81 7.85
C THR A 212 28.06 10.12 7.66
N PRO A 213 27.50 10.70 8.74
CA PRO A 213 26.63 11.88 8.68
C PRO A 213 27.41 13.21 8.53
N ILE A 214 28.21 13.31 7.48
CA ILE A 214 29.07 14.48 7.19
C ILE A 214 28.53 15.40 6.10
N TYR A 215 27.43 15.04 5.45
CA TYR A 215 26.88 15.72 4.28
C TYR A 215 25.74 16.68 4.67
N GLN A 216 26.02 17.59 5.60
CA GLN A 216 25.06 18.62 5.99
C GLN A 216 25.04 19.77 4.98
N GLY A 217 23.86 20.31 4.67
CA GLY A 217 23.73 21.53 3.86
C GLY A 217 23.88 21.31 2.35
N ILE A 218 23.66 20.09 1.85
CA ILE A 218 23.53 19.84 0.41
C ILE A 218 22.40 20.71 -0.16
N THR A 219 22.66 21.37 -1.29
CA THR A 219 21.71 22.21 -2.04
C THR A 219 21.23 21.56 -3.34
N GLY A 220 21.94 20.55 -3.84
CA GLY A 220 21.53 19.80 -5.03
C GLY A 220 22.44 18.60 -5.30
N THR A 221 21.89 17.61 -5.99
CA THR A 221 22.58 16.36 -6.34
C THR A 221 22.26 15.94 -7.77
N TRP A 222 23.26 15.49 -8.51
CA TRP A 222 23.11 15.06 -9.91
C TRP A 222 24.02 13.88 -10.21
N THR A 223 23.57 13.00 -11.10
CA THR A 223 24.43 12.01 -11.74
C THR A 223 24.71 12.38 -13.18
N VAL A 224 25.95 12.16 -13.61
CA VAL A 224 26.43 12.54 -14.93
C VAL A 224 27.15 11.36 -15.58
N ARG A 225 26.89 11.14 -16.87
CA ARG A 225 27.59 10.15 -17.71
C ARG A 225 28.77 10.80 -18.42
N MET A 226 29.79 10.02 -18.75
CA MET A 226 30.89 10.50 -19.58
C MET A 226 30.49 10.60 -21.05
N LYS A 227 29.68 9.66 -21.55
CA LYS A 227 29.12 9.65 -22.90
C LYS A 227 27.62 9.42 -22.87
N VAL A 228 26.91 9.90 -23.89
CA VAL A 228 25.45 9.77 -24.03
C VAL A 228 25.04 8.30 -24.14
N ILE A 229 25.88 7.48 -24.78
CA ILE A 229 25.66 6.04 -24.98
C ILE A 229 26.02 5.18 -23.77
N ASP A 230 26.60 5.75 -22.72
CA ASP A 230 26.99 4.97 -21.54
C ASP A 230 25.74 4.44 -20.84
N SER A 231 25.78 3.16 -20.45
CA SER A 231 24.70 2.51 -19.70
C SER A 231 24.71 2.87 -18.22
N TYR A 232 25.85 3.35 -17.70
CA TYR A 232 26.07 3.64 -16.28
C TYR A 232 26.47 5.10 -16.07
N HIS A 233 26.15 5.62 -14.89
CA HIS A 233 26.62 6.94 -14.45
C HIS A 233 28.10 6.86 -14.07
N SER A 234 28.87 7.89 -14.43
CA SER A 234 30.30 7.97 -14.14
C SER A 234 30.55 8.80 -12.87
N PHE A 235 29.78 9.88 -12.69
CA PHE A 235 30.01 10.87 -11.65
C PHE A 235 28.74 11.18 -10.86
N LEU A 236 28.90 11.41 -9.56
CA LEU A 236 27.91 11.94 -8.63
C LEU A 236 28.37 13.33 -8.17
N VAL A 237 27.63 14.36 -8.54
CA VAL A 237 27.91 15.75 -8.17
C VAL A 237 27.06 16.12 -6.96
N LEU A 238 27.70 16.60 -5.90
CA LEU A 238 27.09 17.12 -4.69
C LEU A 238 27.38 18.62 -4.60
N SER A 239 26.34 19.44 -4.60
CA SER A 239 26.46 20.88 -4.37
C SER A 239 26.10 21.22 -2.94
N PHE A 240 26.84 22.15 -2.37
CA PHE A 240 26.62 22.76 -1.07
C PHE A 240 26.50 24.28 -1.26
N VAL A 241 26.28 25.02 -0.17
CA VAL A 241 26.11 26.48 -0.22
C VAL A 241 27.39 27.19 -0.72
N GLU A 242 28.57 26.70 -0.36
CA GLU A 242 29.86 27.33 -0.68
C GLU A 242 30.85 26.38 -1.36
N GLU A 243 30.48 25.11 -1.57
CA GLU A 243 31.37 24.13 -2.20
C GLU A 243 30.62 23.21 -3.19
N THR A 244 31.34 22.66 -4.16
CA THR A 244 30.89 21.58 -5.03
C THR A 244 31.89 20.44 -4.95
N ARG A 245 31.40 19.23 -4.69
CA ARG A 245 32.20 18.00 -4.69
C ARG A 245 31.70 17.04 -5.76
N VAL A 246 32.61 16.32 -6.38
CA VAL A 246 32.28 15.30 -7.36
C VAL A 246 32.91 13.98 -6.97
N LEU A 247 32.06 12.95 -6.86
CA LEU A 247 32.42 11.61 -6.47
C LEU A 247 32.29 10.66 -7.67
N SER A 248 33.08 9.59 -7.70
CA SER A 248 32.86 8.47 -8.61
C SER A 248 31.60 7.69 -8.20
N VAL A 249 30.96 7.04 -9.17
CA VAL A 249 29.77 6.20 -8.96
C VAL A 249 30.17 4.72 -8.79
N GLY A 250 29.68 4.08 -7.73
CA GLY A 250 29.87 2.66 -7.41
C GLY A 250 29.45 2.35 -5.97
N LEU A 251 29.81 1.17 -5.45
CA LEU A 251 29.61 0.82 -4.02
C LEU A 251 30.55 1.57 -3.05
N SER A 252 31.53 2.31 -3.56
CA SER A 252 32.38 3.21 -2.78
C SER A 252 32.51 4.55 -3.50
N PHE A 253 32.18 5.65 -2.82
CA PHE A 253 32.31 6.99 -3.37
C PHE A 253 33.75 7.49 -3.20
N THR A 254 34.47 7.74 -4.29
CA THR A 254 35.82 8.36 -4.25
C THR A 254 35.77 9.78 -4.77
N ASP A 255 36.37 10.73 -4.06
CA ASP A 255 36.43 12.13 -4.49
C ASP A 255 37.36 12.30 -5.71
N VAL A 256 36.81 12.84 -6.79
CA VAL A 256 37.48 13.09 -8.08
C VAL A 256 37.35 14.55 -8.53
N THR A 257 36.96 15.45 -7.61
CA THR A 257 36.64 16.85 -7.89
C THR A 257 37.75 17.56 -8.70
N ASP A 258 39.01 17.38 -8.31
CA ASP A 258 40.17 18.04 -8.94
C ASP A 258 40.43 17.57 -10.37
N SER A 259 39.91 16.40 -10.76
CA SER A 259 40.17 15.76 -12.06
C SER A 259 39.09 16.04 -13.11
N ILE A 260 38.00 16.71 -12.74
CA ILE A 260 36.85 16.98 -13.63
C ILE A 260 36.91 18.37 -14.26
N GLY A 261 37.47 19.35 -13.55
CA GLY A 261 37.57 20.75 -14.01
C GLY A 261 36.43 21.65 -13.55
N PHE A 262 35.52 21.14 -12.71
CA PHE A 262 34.52 21.94 -12.02
C PHE A 262 35.19 22.90 -11.05
N GLN A 263 34.54 24.04 -10.82
CA GLN A 263 34.92 24.97 -9.78
C GLN A 263 34.37 24.45 -8.43
N SER A 264 35.26 24.17 -7.49
CA SER A 264 34.92 23.54 -6.21
C SER A 264 34.49 24.52 -5.12
N ASP A 265 34.83 25.81 -5.22
CA ASP A 265 34.53 26.87 -4.25
C ASP A 265 33.23 27.64 -4.57
N VAL A 266 32.30 27.00 -5.28
CA VAL A 266 31.01 27.59 -5.67
C VAL A 266 29.87 26.60 -5.49
N CYS A 267 28.66 27.13 -5.29
CA CYS A 267 27.42 26.36 -5.36
C CYS A 267 27.05 26.10 -6.83
N THR A 268 26.90 24.83 -7.19
CA THR A 268 26.42 24.42 -8.52
C THR A 268 24.90 24.47 -8.55
N LEU A 269 24.34 25.22 -9.51
CA LEU A 269 22.90 25.36 -9.72
C LEU A 269 22.34 24.23 -10.60
N ALA A 270 23.11 23.80 -11.60
CA ALA A 270 22.80 22.67 -12.45
C ALA A 270 24.08 22.15 -13.11
N CYS A 271 24.11 20.87 -13.45
CA CYS A 271 25.20 20.28 -14.23
C CYS A 271 24.69 19.14 -15.11
N GLY A 272 25.48 18.75 -16.09
CA GLY A 272 25.12 17.65 -16.98
C GLY A 272 26.09 17.47 -18.14
N LEU A 273 25.79 16.49 -18.99
CA LEU A 273 26.52 16.19 -20.22
C LEU A 273 25.87 16.94 -21.39
N VAL A 274 26.63 17.77 -22.12
CA VAL A 274 26.12 18.42 -23.34
C VAL A 274 26.42 17.59 -24.59
N LYS A 275 27.58 16.94 -24.60
CA LYS A 275 28.08 16.06 -25.66
C LYS A 275 29.13 15.13 -25.07
N ASP A 276 29.38 13.97 -25.69
CA ASP A 276 30.39 13.01 -25.23
C ASP A 276 31.71 13.65 -24.79
N GLY A 277 32.09 13.42 -23.53
CA GLY A 277 33.29 13.96 -22.88
C GLY A 277 33.23 15.43 -22.47
N LEU A 278 32.10 16.13 -22.70
CA LEU A 278 31.92 17.55 -22.43
C LEU A 278 30.87 17.77 -21.33
N LEU A 279 31.36 17.99 -20.11
CA LEU A 279 30.52 18.25 -18.94
C LEU A 279 30.31 19.74 -18.75
N VAL A 280 29.13 20.16 -18.30
CA VAL A 280 28.84 21.55 -17.98
C VAL A 280 28.50 21.68 -16.50
N GLN A 281 29.08 22.69 -15.86
CA GLN A 281 28.72 23.20 -14.54
C GLN A 281 28.13 24.60 -14.70
N ILE A 282 26.92 24.80 -14.17
CA ILE A 282 26.27 26.11 -14.10
C ILE A 282 26.33 26.55 -12.64
N HIS A 283 26.93 27.70 -12.38
CA HIS A 283 26.96 28.34 -11.07
C HIS A 283 26.54 29.80 -11.19
N GLN A 284 26.40 30.51 -10.07
CA GLN A 284 25.82 31.86 -10.04
C GLN A 284 26.53 32.88 -10.95
N ASN A 285 27.82 32.69 -11.25
CA ASN A 285 28.64 33.68 -11.97
C ASN A 285 28.95 33.28 -13.42
N ALA A 286 28.90 32.00 -13.76
CA ALA A 286 29.25 31.53 -15.10
C ALA A 286 28.69 30.13 -15.42
N VAL A 287 28.68 29.82 -16.71
CA VAL A 287 28.52 28.48 -17.29
C VAL A 287 29.91 27.98 -17.68
N ARG A 288 30.36 26.89 -17.08
CA ARG A 288 31.69 26.32 -17.29
C ARG A 288 31.58 24.98 -18.00
N LEU A 289 32.23 24.88 -19.16
CA LEU A 289 32.41 23.65 -19.92
C LEU A 289 33.72 23.00 -19.51
N CYS A 290 33.70 21.73 -19.15
CA CYS A 290 34.77 21.00 -18.49
C CYS A 290 35.05 19.68 -19.22
N LEU A 291 36.33 19.37 -19.40
CA LEU A 291 36.83 18.13 -19.96
C LEU A 291 37.59 17.35 -18.87
N PRO A 292 37.02 16.25 -18.35
CA PRO A 292 37.64 15.42 -17.32
C PRO A 292 38.91 14.73 -17.81
N THR A 293 39.85 14.47 -16.90
CA THR A 293 41.11 13.73 -17.17
C THR A 293 40.92 12.21 -17.09
N GLU A 294 41.92 11.46 -17.58
CA GLU A 294 41.97 9.98 -17.46
C GLU A 294 41.92 9.48 -16.00
N VAL A 295 42.32 10.32 -15.03
CA VAL A 295 42.23 10.00 -13.59
C VAL A 295 40.78 9.93 -13.12
N ALA A 296 39.92 10.81 -13.65
CA ALA A 296 38.50 10.82 -13.33
C ALA A 296 37.74 9.67 -14.03
N HIS A 297 38.07 9.39 -15.29
CA HIS A 297 37.41 8.36 -16.07
C HIS A 297 38.32 7.86 -17.21
N SER A 298 38.26 6.58 -17.56
CA SER A 298 39.13 5.96 -18.58
C SER A 298 39.08 6.62 -19.97
N ASP A 299 37.94 7.22 -20.33
CA ASP A 299 37.74 7.98 -21.57
C ASP A 299 38.07 9.48 -21.45
N GLY A 300 38.70 9.90 -20.35
CA GLY A 300 39.10 11.28 -20.12
C GLY A 300 40.22 11.74 -21.04
N ILE A 301 40.55 13.04 -20.97
CA ILE A 301 41.66 13.59 -21.73
C ILE A 301 43.00 13.10 -21.16
N PRO A 302 44.00 12.79 -22.00
CA PRO A 302 45.32 12.30 -21.59
C PRO A 302 46.22 13.44 -21.08
N LEU A 303 45.67 14.33 -20.25
CA LEU A 303 46.36 15.46 -19.64
C LEU A 303 46.35 15.31 -18.11
N SER A 304 47.39 15.84 -17.47
CA SER A 304 47.54 15.83 -16.01
C SER A 304 46.56 16.74 -15.27
N TYR A 305 45.89 17.65 -15.97
CA TYR A 305 44.92 18.60 -15.42
C TYR A 305 43.73 18.76 -16.37
N PRO A 306 42.51 18.96 -15.85
CA PRO A 306 41.33 19.12 -16.68
C PRO A 306 41.36 20.43 -17.47
N VAL A 307 40.70 20.44 -18.63
CA VAL A 307 40.56 21.64 -19.47
C VAL A 307 39.16 22.22 -19.28
N PHE A 308 39.04 23.54 -19.21
CA PHE A 308 37.74 24.20 -19.07
C PHE A 308 37.65 25.50 -19.86
N THR A 309 36.43 25.91 -20.18
CA THR A 309 36.10 27.19 -20.81
C THR A 309 34.82 27.73 -20.19
N SER A 310 34.74 29.04 -19.96
CA SER A 310 33.61 29.65 -19.26
C SER A 310 32.92 30.73 -20.10
N TRP A 311 31.61 30.80 -19.97
CA TRP A 311 30.77 31.90 -20.43
C TRP A 311 30.10 32.56 -19.24
N SER A 312 30.02 33.88 -19.22
CA SER A 312 29.37 34.65 -18.16
C SER A 312 28.52 35.76 -18.78
N PRO A 313 27.29 36.01 -18.31
CA PRO A 313 26.51 37.18 -18.72
C PRO A 313 27.09 38.44 -18.05
N ASP A 314 27.10 39.58 -18.75
CA ASP A 314 27.77 40.85 -18.38
C ASP A 314 27.53 41.32 -16.92
N ASN A 315 28.28 40.77 -15.96
CA ASN A 315 28.14 41.01 -14.51
C ASN A 315 26.73 40.75 -13.93
N ILE A 316 25.93 39.88 -14.55
CA ILE A 316 24.61 39.48 -14.04
C ILE A 316 24.73 38.10 -13.40
N SER A 317 24.04 37.87 -12.28
CA SER A 317 24.00 36.54 -11.67
C SER A 317 22.99 35.62 -12.36
N ILE A 318 23.40 34.38 -12.58
CA ILE A 318 22.55 33.29 -13.05
C ILE A 318 21.73 32.79 -11.86
N SER A 319 20.40 32.66 -12.05
CA SER A 319 19.47 32.17 -11.04
C SER A 319 19.08 30.71 -11.25
N LEU A 320 18.88 30.29 -12.50
CA LEU A 320 18.50 28.92 -12.87
C LEU A 320 19.26 28.49 -14.12
N GLY A 321 19.39 27.18 -14.31
CA GLY A 321 19.90 26.62 -15.55
C GLY A 321 19.47 25.18 -15.77
N ALA A 322 19.49 24.76 -17.03
CA ALA A 322 19.24 23.39 -17.44
C ALA A 322 20.21 23.03 -18.58
N VAL A 323 20.70 21.79 -18.56
CA VAL A 323 21.65 21.25 -19.54
C VAL A 323 20.89 20.26 -20.44
N GLY A 324 20.91 20.50 -21.75
CA GLY A 324 20.34 19.61 -22.76
C GLY A 324 21.41 19.11 -23.74
N HIS A 325 20.99 18.29 -24.71
CA HIS A 325 21.87 17.84 -25.78
C HIS A 325 22.19 19.02 -26.73
N ASP A 326 23.48 19.33 -26.92
CA ASP A 326 23.98 20.46 -27.73
C ASP A 326 23.48 21.88 -27.34
N MET A 327 22.73 22.03 -26.25
CA MET A 327 22.25 23.34 -25.78
C MET A 327 22.28 23.46 -24.25
N VAL A 328 22.60 24.66 -23.77
CA VAL A 328 22.54 25.02 -22.35
C VAL A 328 21.62 26.22 -22.19
N VAL A 329 20.70 26.15 -21.24
CA VAL A 329 19.73 27.22 -20.98
C VAL A 329 20.01 27.79 -19.61
N VAL A 330 20.13 29.11 -19.49
CA VAL A 330 20.32 29.81 -18.21
C VAL A 330 19.41 31.01 -18.11
N SER A 331 18.89 31.27 -16.93
CA SER A 331 18.10 32.47 -16.65
C SER A 331 18.76 33.37 -15.62
N THR A 332 18.53 34.66 -15.75
CA THR A 332 18.92 35.69 -14.78
C THR A 332 17.68 36.23 -14.07
N SER A 333 17.82 36.74 -12.84
CA SER A 333 16.68 37.28 -12.07
C SER A 333 16.45 38.77 -12.32
N ASN A 334 17.51 39.58 -12.49
CA ASN A 334 17.39 41.02 -12.68
C ASN A 334 18.43 41.56 -13.69
N PRO A 335 18.05 41.83 -14.96
CA PRO A 335 16.73 41.61 -15.58
C PRO A 335 16.38 40.13 -15.79
N CYS A 336 15.09 39.78 -15.87
CA CYS A 336 14.65 38.41 -16.18
C CYS A 336 14.90 38.05 -17.66
N ILE A 337 16.08 37.52 -17.96
CA ILE A 337 16.48 37.12 -19.32
C ILE A 337 16.81 35.63 -19.32
N LEU A 338 16.32 34.91 -20.31
CA LEU A 338 16.69 33.54 -20.62
C LEU A 338 17.69 33.55 -21.77
N PHE A 339 18.88 32.99 -21.56
CA PHE A 339 19.91 32.81 -22.57
C PHE A 339 19.93 31.34 -23.02
N ILE A 340 20.05 31.12 -24.33
CA ILE A 340 20.28 29.82 -24.95
C ILE A 340 21.70 29.83 -25.48
N LEU A 341 22.53 28.93 -24.97
CA LEU A 341 23.93 28.80 -25.29
C LEU A 341 24.16 27.51 -26.10
N GLY A 342 25.03 27.60 -27.10
CA GLY A 342 25.50 26.48 -27.89
C GLY A 342 27.00 26.26 -27.68
N ILE A 343 27.48 25.07 -28.05
CA ILE A 343 28.89 24.72 -27.97
C ILE A 343 29.46 24.57 -29.38
N ARG A 344 30.58 25.24 -29.65
CA ARG A 344 31.31 25.16 -30.92
C ARG A 344 32.68 24.53 -30.72
N PHE A 345 33.02 23.58 -31.57
CA PHE A 345 34.36 22.99 -31.63
C PHE A 345 35.31 23.93 -32.37
N LEU A 346 36.46 24.27 -31.77
CA LEU A 346 37.51 25.09 -32.40
C LEU A 346 38.73 24.23 -32.79
N SER A 347 39.30 23.50 -31.84
CA SER A 347 40.45 22.59 -32.03
C SER A 347 40.45 21.50 -30.96
N ALA A 348 41.41 20.56 -31.00
CA ALA A 348 41.48 19.48 -30.01
C ALA A 348 41.48 20.03 -28.57
N TYR A 349 40.52 19.57 -27.76
CA TYR A 349 40.28 20.00 -26.37
C TYR A 349 39.92 21.49 -26.17
N ASN A 350 39.72 22.25 -27.26
CA ASN A 350 39.34 23.66 -27.20
C ASN A 350 37.95 23.86 -27.80
N TYR A 351 37.03 24.31 -26.95
CA TYR A 351 35.63 24.55 -27.27
C TYR A 351 35.26 25.98 -26.90
N GLU A 352 34.31 26.56 -27.62
CA GLU A 352 33.75 27.87 -27.34
C GLU A 352 32.28 27.72 -26.98
N ILE A 353 31.85 28.37 -25.89
CA ILE A 353 30.44 28.54 -25.55
C ILE A 353 29.99 29.85 -26.17
N TYR A 354 28.96 29.82 -27.03
CA TYR A 354 28.45 31.00 -27.72
C TYR A 354 26.94 31.15 -27.51
N GLU A 355 26.47 32.40 -27.52
CA GLU A 355 25.05 32.70 -27.40
C GLU A 355 24.31 32.41 -28.72
N MET A 356 23.28 31.56 -28.65
CA MET A 356 22.38 31.26 -29.77
C MET A 356 21.19 32.23 -29.83
N GLY A 357 20.77 32.74 -28.67
CA GLY A 357 19.75 33.77 -28.55
C GLY A 357 19.35 34.01 -27.10
N HIS A 358 18.61 35.09 -26.86
CA HIS A 358 18.05 35.42 -25.56
C HIS A 358 16.61 35.93 -25.67
N LEU A 359 15.84 35.78 -24.59
CA LEU A 359 14.47 36.28 -24.48
C LEU A 359 14.25 36.91 -23.10
N ARG A 360 13.62 38.08 -23.08
CA ARG A 360 13.24 38.76 -21.83
C ARG A 360 11.86 38.32 -21.38
N PHE A 361 11.76 37.84 -20.15
CA PHE A 361 10.50 37.40 -19.55
C PHE A 361 9.85 38.53 -18.72
N PRO A 362 8.51 38.57 -18.66
CA PRO A 362 7.78 39.55 -17.87
C PRO A 362 7.81 39.24 -16.36
N ASN A 363 7.90 37.95 -16.00
CA ASN A 363 7.96 37.49 -14.62
C ASN A 363 9.22 36.65 -14.42
N GLU A 364 9.69 36.55 -13.18
CA GLU A 364 10.80 35.68 -12.82
C GLU A 364 10.44 34.21 -13.02
N LEU A 365 11.40 33.43 -13.51
CA LEU A 365 11.26 31.99 -13.69
C LEU A 365 11.48 31.29 -12.35
N SER A 366 10.65 30.29 -12.05
CA SER A 366 10.75 29.52 -10.81
C SER A 366 11.49 28.20 -10.99
N CYS A 367 11.37 27.57 -12.17
CA CYS A 367 12.03 26.31 -12.53
C CYS A 367 12.12 26.16 -14.06
N ILE A 368 13.10 25.38 -14.54
CA ILE A 368 13.38 25.13 -15.96
C ILE A 368 13.73 23.66 -16.14
N SER A 369 13.21 23.03 -17.19
CA SER A 369 13.49 21.65 -17.54
C SER A 369 13.58 21.46 -19.05
N ILE A 370 14.48 20.57 -19.49
CA ILE A 370 14.69 20.22 -20.89
C ILE A 370 14.41 18.71 -21.06
N PRO A 371 13.37 18.31 -21.81
CA PRO A 371 13.12 16.91 -22.12
C PRO A 371 14.22 16.36 -23.04
N GLN A 372 14.78 15.21 -22.69
CA GLN A 372 15.83 14.54 -23.46
C GLN A 372 15.24 13.49 -24.42
N LYS A 373 15.88 13.26 -25.57
CA LYS A 373 15.45 12.24 -26.53
C LYS A 373 15.79 10.85 -25.99
N PRO A 374 14.83 9.90 -25.95
CA PRO A 374 15.17 8.51 -25.69
C PRO A 374 16.05 7.98 -26.83
N PHE A 375 17.16 7.35 -26.49
CA PHE A 375 18.03 6.69 -27.47
C PHE A 375 17.47 5.30 -27.78
N GLU A 376 16.96 5.09 -28.99
CA GLU A 376 16.57 3.75 -29.45
C GLU A 376 17.80 2.88 -29.70
N GLN A 377 18.06 1.94 -28.79
CA GLN A 377 19.05 0.89 -29.00
C GLN A 377 18.49 -0.10 -30.04
N LYS A 378 18.90 0.02 -31.31
CA LYS A 378 18.68 -1.03 -32.31
C LYS A 378 19.46 -2.27 -31.90
N GLN A 379 18.85 -3.15 -31.10
CA GLN A 379 19.39 -4.49 -30.86
C GLN A 379 19.23 -5.30 -32.15
N SER A 380 20.36 -5.56 -32.81
CA SER A 380 20.43 -6.51 -33.90
C SER A 380 20.30 -7.93 -33.35
N SER A 381 19.10 -8.51 -33.38
CA SER A 381 18.93 -9.97 -33.37
C SER A 381 17.66 -10.40 -34.13
N SER A 382 17.90 -11.33 -35.07
CA SER A 382 17.01 -12.23 -35.81
C SER A 382 15.49 -11.95 -35.90
N SER A 383 15.05 -11.81 -37.16
CA SER A 383 13.69 -11.84 -37.66
C SER A 383 12.88 -13.07 -37.25
N ILE A 384 11.81 -12.86 -36.47
CA ILE A 384 10.53 -13.54 -36.62
C ILE A 384 9.47 -12.43 -36.65
N ASN A 385 8.85 -12.22 -37.81
CA ASN A 385 7.77 -11.27 -38.01
C ASN A 385 6.52 -11.77 -37.27
N LEU A 386 6.22 -11.16 -36.11
CA LEU A 386 4.88 -11.10 -35.55
C LEU A 386 4.44 -9.63 -35.54
N VAL A 387 3.19 -9.40 -35.91
CA VAL A 387 2.59 -8.10 -36.25
C VAL A 387 2.70 -7.11 -35.07
N ASN A 388 3.69 -6.22 -35.10
CA ASN A 388 3.75 -5.03 -34.27
C ASN A 388 3.14 -3.85 -35.03
N ASN A 389 1.86 -3.57 -34.79
CA ASN A 389 1.33 -2.22 -34.95
C ASN A 389 1.68 -1.43 -33.68
N SER A 390 2.93 -1.00 -33.54
CA SER A 390 3.26 0.10 -32.63
C SER A 390 2.86 1.38 -33.35
N HIS A 391 1.76 2.00 -32.91
CA HIS A 391 1.50 3.39 -33.22
C HIS A 391 2.72 4.19 -32.74
N VAL A 392 3.50 4.72 -33.68
CA VAL A 392 4.47 5.77 -33.37
C VAL A 392 3.62 6.97 -33.03
N ASP A 393 3.43 7.25 -31.75
CA ASP A 393 2.63 8.37 -31.27
C ASP A 393 3.14 9.65 -31.90
N ALA A 394 2.29 10.28 -32.71
CA ALA A 394 2.58 11.57 -33.28
C ALA A 394 2.60 12.59 -32.14
N PHE A 395 3.75 13.20 -31.86
CA PHE A 395 3.84 14.34 -30.96
C PHE A 395 2.75 15.37 -31.31
N PRO A 396 2.10 16.00 -30.31
CA PRO A 396 1.20 17.12 -30.56
C PRO A 396 1.96 18.17 -31.36
N VAL A 397 1.27 18.72 -32.38
CA VAL A 397 1.86 19.55 -33.44
C VAL A 397 2.86 20.57 -32.86
N GLY A 398 4.16 20.39 -33.16
CA GLY A 398 5.22 21.36 -32.85
C GLY A 398 6.22 21.00 -31.74
N VAL A 399 6.04 19.89 -31.00
CA VAL A 399 7.00 19.46 -29.97
C VAL A 399 8.12 18.58 -30.58
N ASP A 400 9.33 19.14 -30.75
CA ASP A 400 10.55 18.39 -31.11
C ASP A 400 11.40 18.23 -29.83
N ILE A 401 11.44 17.01 -29.28
CA ILE A 401 12.24 16.69 -28.08
C ILE A 401 13.68 17.16 -28.31
N GLY A 402 14.33 17.80 -27.32
CA GLY A 402 15.67 18.37 -27.48
C GLY A 402 15.74 19.80 -28.02
N LYS A 403 14.62 20.38 -28.48
CA LYS A 403 14.47 21.84 -28.70
C LYS A 403 13.40 22.47 -27.81
N THR A 404 12.63 21.65 -27.12
CA THR A 404 11.60 22.08 -26.19
C THR A 404 12.21 22.46 -24.85
N ILE A 405 11.68 23.52 -24.23
CA ILE A 405 12.03 24.01 -22.90
C ILE A 405 10.73 24.16 -22.12
N VAL A 406 10.66 23.53 -20.96
CA VAL A 406 9.52 23.62 -20.05
C VAL A 406 9.89 24.55 -18.91
N ILE A 407 9.05 25.53 -18.61
CA ILE A 407 9.32 26.53 -17.57
C ILE A 407 8.13 26.67 -16.61
N GLY A 408 8.44 26.95 -15.35
CA GLY A 408 7.49 27.49 -14.38
C GLY A 408 7.80 28.94 -14.06
N THR A 409 6.80 29.74 -13.72
CA THR A 409 6.99 31.17 -13.40
C THR A 409 6.48 31.54 -12.02
N HIS A 410 7.02 32.63 -11.46
CA HIS A 410 6.58 33.21 -10.18
C HIS A 410 5.16 33.78 -10.23
N ARG A 411 4.61 34.05 -11.42
CA ARG A 411 3.18 34.25 -11.62
C ARG A 411 2.58 32.87 -11.92
N PRO A 412 2.00 32.15 -10.94
CA PRO A 412 1.77 30.71 -11.01
C PRO A 412 1.27 30.21 -12.37
N SER A 413 2.19 29.73 -13.19
CA SER A 413 1.95 29.25 -14.54
C SER A 413 3.03 28.27 -14.95
N VAL A 414 2.68 27.39 -15.87
CA VAL A 414 3.60 26.50 -16.58
C VAL A 414 3.51 26.77 -18.07
N GLU A 415 4.65 26.80 -18.75
CA GLU A 415 4.73 27.13 -20.17
C GLU A 415 5.69 26.17 -20.88
N ILE A 416 5.35 25.82 -22.12
CA ILE A 416 6.17 25.00 -23.00
C ILE A 416 6.63 25.89 -24.16
N TRP A 417 7.94 25.98 -24.31
CA TRP A 417 8.61 26.77 -25.34
C TRP A 417 9.37 25.85 -26.30
N SER A 418 9.49 26.24 -27.56
CA SER A 418 10.30 25.56 -28.57
C SER A 418 11.32 26.53 -29.14
N PHE A 419 12.57 26.10 -29.20
CA PHE A 419 13.64 26.87 -29.83
C PHE A 419 13.82 26.41 -31.28
N ILE A 420 13.49 27.28 -32.23
CA ILE A 420 13.72 27.03 -33.66
C ILE A 420 14.90 27.89 -34.12
N PRO A 421 15.99 27.27 -34.62
CA PRO A 421 17.11 28.01 -35.20
C PRO A 421 16.60 29.02 -36.24
N ASN A 422 17.03 30.28 -36.14
CA ASN A 422 16.64 31.43 -36.97
C ASN A 422 15.26 32.07 -36.71
N LYS A 423 14.31 31.40 -36.05
CA LYS A 423 13.02 32.01 -35.64
C LYS A 423 12.99 32.44 -34.16
N GLY A 424 13.90 31.90 -33.33
CA GLY A 424 13.97 32.19 -31.91
C GLY A 424 13.05 31.29 -31.08
N LEU A 425 12.70 31.75 -29.89
CA LEU A 425 11.84 31.06 -28.93
C LEU A 425 10.35 31.30 -29.27
N GLN A 426 9.60 30.22 -29.45
CA GLN A 426 8.15 30.24 -29.66
C GLN A 426 7.43 29.52 -28.53
N ILE A 427 6.35 30.12 -28.02
CA ILE A 427 5.49 29.47 -27.03
C ILE A 427 4.56 28.46 -27.74
N LEU A 428 4.56 27.22 -27.27
CA LEU A 428 3.72 26.13 -27.78
C LEU A 428 2.45 25.99 -26.94
N ALA A 429 2.58 26.00 -25.62
CA ALA A 429 1.47 25.79 -24.70
C ALA A 429 1.66 26.55 -23.39
N SER A 430 0.56 26.91 -22.74
CA SER A 430 0.55 27.60 -21.44
C SER A 430 -0.60 27.10 -20.56
N GLY A 431 -0.34 26.95 -19.26
CA GLY A 431 -1.34 26.61 -18.25
C GLY A 431 -1.21 27.52 -17.03
N MET A 432 -2.30 28.17 -16.64
CA MET A 432 -2.35 28.98 -15.43
C MET A 432 -2.66 28.11 -14.20
N ILE A 433 -1.99 28.38 -13.08
CA ILE A 433 -2.22 27.69 -11.80
C ILE A 433 -3.04 28.61 -10.89
N SER A 434 -4.33 28.33 -10.76
CA SER A 434 -5.22 29.01 -9.80
C SER A 434 -5.92 27.97 -8.94
N LEU A 435 -5.46 27.79 -7.70
CA LEU A 435 -6.05 26.86 -6.75
C LEU A 435 -6.90 27.63 -5.73
N THR A 436 -8.10 27.11 -5.44
CA THR A 436 -9.02 27.64 -4.42
C THR A 436 -9.39 26.56 -3.43
N ASN A 437 -9.41 26.87 -2.13
CA ASN A 437 -9.93 25.99 -1.09
C ASN A 437 -11.45 25.80 -1.22
N THR A 438 -12.00 24.83 -0.48
CA THR A 438 -13.45 24.55 -0.38
C THR A 438 -14.28 25.77 0.05
N MET A 439 -13.67 26.72 0.77
CA MET A 439 -14.27 27.99 1.16
C MET A 439 -14.16 29.11 0.10
N GLY A 440 -13.62 28.81 -1.09
CA GLY A 440 -13.44 29.77 -2.18
C GLY A 440 -12.25 30.73 -2.03
N THR A 441 -11.41 30.54 -1.01
CA THR A 441 -10.19 31.35 -0.80
C THR A 441 -9.03 30.81 -1.65
N ALA A 442 -8.25 31.71 -2.26
CA ALA A 442 -7.08 31.31 -3.06
C ALA A 442 -6.00 30.69 -2.17
N ILE A 443 -5.47 29.53 -2.58
CA ILE A 443 -4.38 28.85 -1.87
C ILE A 443 -3.08 29.62 -2.12
N SER A 444 -2.41 30.04 -1.05
CA SER A 444 -1.11 30.70 -1.15
C SER A 444 0.01 29.71 -1.47
N GLY A 445 1.10 30.17 -2.08
CA GLY A 445 2.29 29.35 -2.33
C GLY A 445 2.24 28.39 -3.52
N CYS A 446 1.32 28.60 -4.48
CA CYS A 446 1.17 27.76 -5.68
C CYS A 446 2.26 27.97 -6.76
N ILE A 447 3.46 28.40 -6.37
CA ILE A 447 4.56 28.63 -7.31
C ILE A 447 5.18 27.27 -7.67
N PRO A 448 5.41 26.95 -8.96
CA PRO A 448 6.10 25.73 -9.37
C PRO A 448 7.53 25.69 -8.82
N GLN A 449 7.87 24.59 -8.14
CA GLN A 449 9.22 24.26 -7.74
C GLN A 449 9.93 23.43 -8.82
N ASP A 450 9.21 22.54 -9.50
CA ASP A 450 9.74 21.71 -10.58
C ASP A 450 8.66 21.42 -11.63
N VAL A 451 9.09 21.21 -12.87
CA VAL A 451 8.22 20.95 -14.02
C VAL A 451 8.83 19.90 -14.95
N ARG A 452 8.01 18.92 -15.36
CA ARG A 452 8.47 17.83 -16.23
C ARG A 452 7.41 17.45 -17.25
N LEU A 453 7.85 17.21 -18.48
CA LEU A 453 7.04 16.57 -19.52
C LEU A 453 7.15 15.06 -19.34
N VAL A 454 6.02 14.37 -19.25
CA VAL A 454 5.93 12.92 -19.08
C VAL A 454 5.01 12.35 -20.15
N SER A 455 5.29 11.14 -20.60
CA SER A 455 4.49 10.42 -21.58
C SER A 455 3.96 9.14 -20.93
N VAL A 456 2.64 8.90 -21.04
CA VAL A 456 1.95 7.74 -20.44
C VAL A 456 1.07 7.06 -21.49
N ASP A 457 -0.18 7.49 -21.63
CA ASP A 457 -1.07 7.22 -22.78
C ASP A 457 -1.08 8.41 -23.75
N ARG A 458 -0.86 9.60 -23.20
CA ARG A 458 -0.66 10.87 -23.87
C ARG A 458 0.46 11.62 -23.16
N HIS A 459 0.90 12.73 -23.74
CA HIS A 459 1.80 13.62 -23.04
C HIS A 459 1.04 14.37 -21.93
N TYR A 460 1.68 14.46 -20.76
CA TYR A 460 1.21 15.26 -19.62
C TYR A 460 2.34 16.16 -19.14
N LEU A 461 1.95 17.32 -18.64
CA LEU A 461 2.86 18.24 -17.97
C LEU A 461 2.62 18.16 -16.47
N LEU A 462 3.62 17.66 -15.75
CA LEU A 462 3.62 17.58 -14.28
C LEU A 462 4.30 18.81 -13.69
N SER A 463 3.72 19.37 -12.64
CA SER A 463 4.31 20.49 -11.88
C SER A 463 4.23 20.22 -10.39
N GLY A 464 5.40 20.11 -9.75
CA GLY A 464 5.53 20.10 -8.30
C GLY A 464 5.53 21.54 -7.77
N LEU A 465 4.70 21.85 -6.78
CA LEU A 465 4.55 23.19 -6.22
C LEU A 465 5.31 23.33 -4.89
N ARG A 466 5.65 24.57 -4.53
CA ARG A 466 6.34 24.91 -3.27
C ARG A 466 5.54 24.60 -2.00
N ASN A 467 4.21 24.46 -2.11
CA ASN A 467 3.31 24.17 -1.01
C ASN A 467 3.03 22.66 -0.79
N GLY A 468 3.79 21.78 -1.48
CA GLY A 468 3.65 20.33 -1.36
C GLY A 468 2.59 19.70 -2.25
N MET A 469 2.01 20.47 -3.17
CA MET A 469 1.03 19.99 -4.13
C MET A 469 1.72 19.56 -5.44
N LEU A 470 1.20 18.51 -6.07
CA LEU A 470 1.55 18.07 -7.42
C LEU A 470 0.36 18.30 -8.34
N ILE A 471 0.62 18.86 -9.50
CA ILE A 471 -0.38 19.17 -10.51
C ILE A 471 -0.09 18.41 -11.81
N ARG A 472 -1.14 17.89 -12.45
CA ARG A 472 -1.10 17.29 -13.79
C ARG A 472 -1.93 18.13 -14.77
N PHE A 473 -1.28 18.63 -15.81
CA PHE A 473 -1.89 19.27 -16.96
C PHE A 473 -1.92 18.32 -18.16
N GLY A 474 -3.00 18.38 -18.94
CA GLY A 474 -3.10 17.69 -20.23
C GLY A 474 -3.46 18.64 -21.37
N TRP A 475 -3.24 18.14 -22.59
CA TRP A 475 -3.62 18.84 -23.81
C TRP A 475 -5.14 18.76 -24.00
N PRO A 476 -5.78 19.84 -24.51
CA PRO A 476 -7.20 19.80 -24.85
C PRO A 476 -7.48 18.78 -25.96
N ASP A 477 -8.59 18.05 -25.87
CA ASP A 477 -8.98 17.08 -26.91
C ASP A 477 -9.29 17.77 -28.25
N ASP A 478 -8.73 17.22 -29.34
CA ASP A 478 -8.90 17.71 -30.73
C ASP A 478 -10.37 17.77 -31.20
N SER A 479 -11.30 17.15 -30.46
CA SER A 479 -12.73 17.12 -30.78
C SER A 479 -13.48 18.43 -30.53
N LYS A 480 -12.90 19.40 -29.80
CA LYS A 480 -13.56 20.68 -29.48
C LYS A 480 -13.15 21.86 -30.38
N VAL A 481 -12.19 21.69 -31.29
CA VAL A 481 -11.72 22.76 -32.20
C VAL A 481 -12.44 22.73 -33.56
N SER A 482 -13.33 21.76 -33.82
CA SER A 482 -14.10 21.65 -35.07
C SER A 482 -15.61 21.70 -34.89
N SER A 483 -16.12 22.65 -34.09
CA SER A 483 -17.54 23.01 -34.13
C SER A 483 -17.73 24.51 -34.36
N SER A 484 -17.32 25.00 -35.52
CA SER A 484 -17.97 26.13 -36.17
C SER A 484 -18.30 25.76 -37.62
N GLU A 485 -19.61 25.74 -37.89
CA GLU A 485 -20.30 25.74 -39.17
C GLU A 485 -19.55 25.20 -40.41
N LEU A 486 -19.87 23.96 -40.80
CA LEU A 486 -19.80 23.54 -42.20
C LEU A 486 -21.23 23.38 -42.74
N PRO A 487 -21.62 24.12 -43.79
CA PRO A 487 -22.89 23.89 -44.47
C PRO A 487 -22.83 22.54 -45.19
N GLY A 488 -23.94 21.80 -45.12
CA GLY A 488 -24.04 20.43 -45.62
C GLY A 488 -23.63 20.28 -47.08
N TYR A 489 -22.75 19.33 -47.35
CA TYR A 489 -22.67 18.64 -48.63
C TYR A 489 -23.42 17.31 -48.50
N GLN A 490 -24.73 17.34 -48.73
CA GLN A 490 -25.38 16.16 -49.27
C GLN A 490 -25.15 16.14 -50.78
N SER A 491 -24.44 15.10 -51.21
CA SER A 491 -24.61 14.37 -52.46
C SER A 491 -25.90 14.73 -53.22
N LEU A 492 -25.80 15.01 -54.53
CA LEU A 492 -26.53 14.29 -55.59
C LEU A 492 -26.27 14.89 -56.98
N SER A 493 -25.57 14.14 -57.85
CA SER A 493 -26.07 13.90 -59.22
C SER A 493 -27.06 12.74 -59.10
N SER A 494 -28.30 12.74 -59.58
CA SER A 494 -28.84 13.26 -60.84
C SER A 494 -30.36 13.44 -60.71
N THR A 495 -30.95 14.50 -61.29
CA THR A 495 -31.91 14.43 -62.42
C THR A 495 -32.52 15.81 -62.72
N LEU A 496 -32.93 15.93 -63.98
CA LEU A 496 -33.39 17.08 -64.74
C LEU A 496 -34.53 17.94 -64.15
N GLU A 497 -34.53 19.17 -64.66
CA GLU A 497 -35.64 19.95 -65.22
C GLU A 497 -36.35 21.06 -64.41
N ASN A 498 -36.16 22.26 -64.96
CA ASN A 498 -37.18 23.27 -65.32
C ASN A 498 -37.69 24.30 -64.29
N THR A 499 -37.14 25.51 -64.47
CA THR A 499 -37.83 26.80 -64.71
C THR A 499 -38.91 27.26 -63.72
N TYR A 500 -38.67 28.40 -63.04
CA TYR A 500 -39.21 29.74 -63.41
C TYR A 500 -39.08 30.74 -62.22
N THR A 501 -38.65 31.97 -62.57
CA THR A 501 -39.01 33.29 -62.00
C THR A 501 -38.71 33.65 -60.53
N ALA A 502 -37.91 34.71 -60.38
CA ALA A 502 -37.76 35.63 -59.23
C ALA A 502 -39.00 36.55 -59.08
N PRO A 503 -39.02 37.66 -58.26
CA PRO A 503 -38.08 38.17 -57.24
C PRO A 503 -38.79 38.77 -55.98
N SER A 504 -38.03 39.56 -55.19
CA SER A 504 -38.41 40.64 -54.26
C SER A 504 -38.45 40.30 -52.76
N GLY A 505 -37.86 41.08 -51.86
CA GLY A 505 -37.04 42.28 -52.02
C GLY A 505 -36.64 42.90 -50.68
N ILE A 506 -35.90 44.00 -50.77
CA ILE A 506 -35.88 45.15 -49.85
C ILE A 506 -35.14 44.88 -48.51
N SER A 507 -34.19 45.68 -48.03
CA SER A 507 -33.53 46.90 -48.51
C SER A 507 -32.48 47.33 -47.46
N VAL A 508 -31.31 47.79 -47.94
CA VAL A 508 -30.70 49.12 -47.64
C VAL A 508 -30.24 49.33 -46.17
N SER A 509 -29.01 49.77 -45.86
CA SER A 509 -28.20 50.87 -46.41
C SER A 509 -26.80 50.76 -45.78
N THR A 510 -25.69 50.75 -46.53
CA THR A 510 -24.86 51.91 -46.97
C THR A 510 -24.12 52.58 -45.80
N SER A 511 -22.82 52.88 -45.81
CA SER A 511 -21.79 53.05 -46.84
C SER A 511 -20.55 53.65 -46.10
N PHE A 512 -19.30 53.77 -46.57
CA PHE A 512 -18.71 54.03 -47.87
C PHE A 512 -17.23 53.61 -47.86
N SER A 513 -16.76 53.10 -49.00
CA SER A 513 -15.35 53.00 -49.43
C SER A 513 -14.85 54.33 -50.04
N PRO A 514 -13.55 54.50 -50.43
CA PRO A 514 -13.04 53.88 -51.67
C PRO A 514 -11.57 53.40 -51.67
N HIS A 515 -11.40 52.22 -52.27
CA HIS A 515 -10.31 51.65 -53.09
C HIS A 515 -8.91 52.28 -53.18
N MET A 516 -7.89 51.42 -53.10
CA MET A 516 -7.04 51.02 -54.24
C MET A 516 -6.43 49.62 -54.00
N SER A 517 -6.30 48.86 -55.08
CA SER A 517 -5.97 47.43 -55.21
C SER A 517 -4.47 47.14 -55.26
N GLU A 518 -4.01 46.01 -54.71
CA GLU A 518 -3.18 45.01 -55.41
C GLU A 518 -2.97 43.72 -54.59
N ALA A 519 -2.75 42.62 -55.30
CA ALA A 519 -2.92 41.24 -54.87
C ALA A 519 -1.65 40.60 -54.27
N ASN A 520 -1.80 39.73 -53.26
CA ASN A 520 -1.31 38.32 -53.26
C ASN A 520 -1.63 37.60 -51.93
N PRO A 521 -1.85 36.26 -51.96
CA PRO A 521 -2.28 35.48 -50.81
C PRO A 521 -1.09 34.90 -50.04
N CYS A 522 -1.11 35.04 -48.71
CA CYS A 522 -0.37 34.15 -47.82
C CYS A 522 -1.21 33.96 -46.57
N GLN A 523 -1.84 32.78 -46.45
CA GLN A 523 -2.55 32.34 -45.25
C GLN A 523 -1.57 32.35 -44.08
N LYS A 524 -1.72 33.31 -43.17
CA LYS A 524 -1.16 33.20 -41.81
C LYS A 524 -2.01 32.17 -41.07
N THR A 525 -1.43 31.05 -40.70
CA THR A 525 -1.94 30.20 -39.62
C THR A 525 -1.84 31.00 -38.32
N ASP A 526 -2.94 31.10 -37.57
CA ASP A 526 -2.98 31.77 -36.27
C ASP A 526 -2.08 31.02 -35.26
N ASP A 527 -0.91 31.60 -34.94
CA ASP A 527 0.04 31.13 -33.92
C ASP A 527 -0.44 31.54 -32.48
N SER A 528 -1.63 31.11 -32.06
CA SER A 528 -2.03 31.26 -30.65
C SER A 528 -1.56 30.05 -29.82
N PRO A 529 -0.94 30.24 -28.63
CA PRO A 529 -0.48 29.14 -27.80
C PRO A 529 -1.63 28.25 -27.33
N VAL A 530 -1.40 26.95 -27.23
CA VAL A 530 -2.39 25.98 -26.72
C VAL A 530 -2.60 26.19 -25.22
N ASN A 531 -3.84 26.35 -24.78
CA ASN A 531 -4.16 26.42 -23.36
C ASN A 531 -4.28 25.01 -22.76
N LEU A 532 -3.39 24.68 -21.83
CA LEU A 532 -3.38 23.41 -21.12
C LEU A 532 -4.53 23.33 -20.11
N GLN A 533 -5.15 22.16 -20.00
CA GLN A 533 -6.23 21.90 -19.04
C GLN A 533 -5.68 21.23 -17.78
N LEU A 534 -6.11 21.73 -16.63
CA LEU A 534 -5.80 21.16 -15.32
C LEU A 534 -6.64 19.88 -15.12
N ILE A 535 -6.00 18.72 -15.09
CA ILE A 535 -6.68 17.42 -14.97
C ILE A 535 -6.78 17.01 -13.51
N ALA A 536 -5.64 17.01 -12.82
CA ALA A 536 -5.55 16.53 -11.45
C ALA A 536 -4.66 17.42 -10.58
N ILE A 537 -5.03 17.52 -9.31
CA ILE A 537 -4.31 18.21 -8.26
C ILE A 537 -4.20 17.24 -7.10
N ARG A 538 -3.00 17.06 -6.57
CA ARG A 538 -2.71 16.14 -5.47
C ARG A 538 -1.86 16.84 -4.42
N ARG A 539 -2.03 16.46 -3.16
CA ARG A 539 -1.08 16.82 -2.10
C ARG A 539 -0.16 15.65 -1.82
N ILE A 540 1.14 15.85 -1.99
CA ILE A 540 2.17 14.82 -1.78
C ILE A 540 2.84 15.00 -0.42
N GLY A 541 2.96 16.25 0.02
CA GLY A 541 3.56 16.60 1.29
C GLY A 541 3.29 18.04 1.68
N ILE A 542 4.12 18.55 2.60
CA ILE A 542 4.07 19.95 3.07
C ILE A 542 5.26 20.80 2.61
N THR A 543 6.32 20.17 2.11
CA THR A 543 7.53 20.84 1.60
C THR A 543 7.48 20.93 0.06
N PRO A 544 8.31 21.77 -0.59
CA PRO A 544 8.34 21.86 -2.05
C PRO A 544 8.52 20.49 -2.73
N VAL A 545 7.76 20.23 -3.79
CA VAL A 545 7.81 18.95 -4.52
C VAL A 545 8.85 19.02 -5.64
N PHE A 546 9.83 18.11 -5.62
CA PHE A 546 10.82 17.90 -6.67
C PHE A 546 10.47 16.66 -7.50
N LEU A 547 10.69 16.71 -8.82
CA LEU A 547 10.34 15.64 -9.75
C LEU A 547 11.61 15.05 -10.38
N VAL A 548 12.01 13.88 -9.89
CA VAL A 548 13.26 13.22 -10.27
C VAL A 548 12.98 11.99 -11.14
N PRO A 549 13.23 12.03 -12.46
CA PRO A 549 13.04 10.86 -13.32
C PRO A 549 14.12 9.81 -13.05
N LEU A 550 13.77 8.52 -13.10
CA LEU A 550 14.72 7.42 -12.91
C LEU A 550 15.55 7.12 -14.16
N SER A 551 15.06 7.50 -15.34
CA SER A 551 15.77 7.44 -16.62
C SER A 551 15.47 8.66 -17.48
N ASP A 552 16.28 8.89 -18.52
CA ASP A 552 16.16 10.08 -19.38
C ASP A 552 14.98 10.02 -20.37
N SER A 553 14.22 8.92 -20.39
CA SER A 553 13.05 8.71 -21.25
C SER A 553 11.82 9.47 -20.72
N LEU A 554 10.93 9.89 -21.63
CA LEU A 554 9.67 10.54 -21.23
C LEU A 554 8.68 9.59 -20.55
N ASP A 555 8.76 8.29 -20.83
CA ASP A 555 7.94 7.24 -20.20
C ASP A 555 8.61 6.67 -18.94
N ALA A 556 9.67 7.32 -18.43
CA ALA A 556 10.37 6.88 -17.23
C ALA A 556 9.48 7.02 -15.99
N ASP A 557 9.65 6.09 -15.06
CA ASP A 557 9.14 6.26 -13.70
C ASP A 557 9.83 7.47 -13.03
N LEU A 558 9.07 8.22 -12.24
CA LEU A 558 9.55 9.41 -11.54
C LEU A 558 9.44 9.25 -10.03
N ILE A 559 10.35 9.85 -9.28
CA ILE A 559 10.20 10.06 -7.84
C ILE A 559 9.74 11.49 -7.62
N ALA A 560 8.56 11.66 -7.00
CA ALA A 560 8.13 12.93 -6.44
C ALA A 560 8.61 13.00 -4.98
N LEU A 561 9.57 13.88 -4.71
CA LEU A 561 10.13 14.08 -3.39
C LEU A 561 9.55 15.35 -2.76
N SER A 562 8.96 15.22 -1.57
CA SER A 562 8.55 16.32 -0.70
C SER A 562 9.15 16.09 0.69
N ASP A 563 8.33 15.96 1.73
CA ASP A 563 8.71 15.44 3.04
C ASP A 563 8.97 13.94 3.00
N ARG A 564 8.22 13.21 2.16
CA ARG A 564 8.42 11.79 1.86
C ARG A 564 8.59 11.55 0.35
N PRO A 565 9.30 10.48 -0.05
CA PRO A 565 9.44 10.09 -1.44
C PRO A 565 8.24 9.25 -1.93
N TRP A 566 7.74 9.57 -3.12
CA TRP A 566 6.68 8.85 -3.80
C TRP A 566 7.13 8.42 -5.19
N LEU A 567 6.92 7.15 -5.56
CA LEU A 567 7.13 6.65 -6.90
C LEU A 567 5.87 6.88 -7.76
N LEU A 568 6.06 7.62 -8.84
CA LEU A 568 5.12 7.85 -9.93
C LEU A 568 5.51 6.92 -11.06
N HIS A 569 4.71 5.90 -11.32
CA HIS A 569 4.98 4.96 -12.40
C HIS A 569 3.77 4.82 -13.30
N THR A 570 4.00 4.35 -14.52
CA THR A 570 2.91 4.06 -15.45
C THR A 570 2.28 2.71 -15.09
N ALA A 571 0.95 2.67 -14.95
CA ALA A 571 0.21 1.45 -14.68
C ALA A 571 -0.97 1.36 -15.64
N ARG A 572 -0.96 0.35 -16.51
CA ARG A 572 -2.06 0.00 -17.43
C ARG A 572 -2.70 1.23 -18.11
N HIS A 573 -1.90 2.22 -18.53
CA HIS A 573 -2.32 3.47 -19.20
C HIS A 573 -2.72 4.68 -18.33
N SER A 574 -2.47 4.66 -17.02
CA SER A 574 -2.56 5.86 -16.16
C SER A 574 -1.33 6.02 -15.27
N LEU A 575 -1.22 7.18 -14.62
CA LEU A 575 -0.13 7.47 -13.68
C LEU A 575 -0.54 7.01 -12.28
N SER A 576 0.12 5.99 -11.75
CA SER A 576 -0.08 5.52 -10.39
C SER A 576 0.99 6.08 -9.47
N TYR A 577 0.58 6.36 -8.23
CA TYR A 577 1.43 6.93 -7.20
C TYR A 577 1.52 5.93 -6.05
N THR A 578 2.73 5.63 -5.63
CA THR A 578 3.01 4.68 -4.55
C THR A 578 4.01 5.32 -3.60
N SER A 579 3.74 5.30 -2.30
CA SER A 579 4.70 5.80 -1.32
C SER A 579 5.93 4.89 -1.31
N ILE A 580 7.13 5.46 -1.12
CA ILE A 580 8.35 4.70 -0.90
C ILE A 580 8.56 4.66 0.61
N SER A 581 8.67 3.47 1.19
CA SER A 581 8.86 3.27 2.64
C SER A 581 10.30 3.59 3.05
N PHE A 582 10.66 4.88 2.98
CA PHE A 582 11.95 5.42 3.38
C PHE A 582 11.77 6.65 4.25
N GLN A 583 12.77 6.94 5.10
CA GLN A 583 12.76 8.09 6.00
C GLN A 583 12.73 9.41 5.22
N PRO A 584 12.28 10.52 5.85
CA PRO A 584 12.30 11.84 5.23
C PRO A 584 13.68 12.18 4.66
N SER A 585 13.71 12.59 3.40
CA SER A 585 14.95 12.87 2.66
C SER A 585 14.89 14.27 2.04
N THR A 586 16.03 14.93 1.96
CA THR A 586 16.12 16.28 1.39
C THR A 586 16.32 16.25 -0.12
N HIS A 587 17.04 15.24 -0.62
CA HIS A 587 17.35 15.07 -2.02
C HIS A 587 17.29 13.58 -2.40
N VAL A 588 16.97 13.33 -3.67
CA VAL A 588 16.99 12.00 -4.28
C VAL A 588 17.65 12.08 -5.65
N THR A 589 18.44 11.08 -6.01
CA THR A 589 19.10 11.03 -7.33
C THR A 589 19.23 9.59 -7.81
N PRO A 590 18.85 9.27 -9.06
CA PRO A 590 19.05 7.94 -9.62
C PRO A 590 20.54 7.66 -9.81
N VAL A 591 21.00 6.49 -9.39
CA VAL A 591 22.41 6.07 -9.52
C VAL A 591 22.44 4.71 -10.21
N CYS A 592 22.85 4.71 -11.48
CA CYS A 592 23.04 3.48 -12.24
C CYS A 592 24.53 3.14 -12.27
N SER A 593 24.92 2.01 -11.66
CA SER A 593 26.27 1.46 -11.71
C SER A 593 26.25 -0.01 -12.12
N VAL A 594 27.41 -0.59 -12.41
CA VAL A 594 27.52 -2.02 -12.73
C VAL A 594 27.06 -2.90 -11.56
N GLU A 595 27.33 -2.46 -10.33
CA GLU A 595 26.97 -3.18 -9.11
C GLU A 595 25.51 -2.95 -8.70
N CYS A 596 24.96 -1.76 -8.97
CA CYS A 596 23.58 -1.38 -8.67
C CYS A 596 22.93 -0.71 -9.90
N PRO A 597 22.38 -1.47 -10.86
CA PRO A 597 21.83 -0.91 -12.10
C PRO A 597 20.56 -0.08 -11.88
N LYS A 598 19.82 -0.32 -10.79
CA LYS A 598 18.61 0.42 -10.40
C LYS A 598 18.76 1.14 -9.06
N GLY A 599 19.98 1.61 -8.77
CA GLY A 599 20.26 2.33 -7.53
C GLY A 599 19.56 3.68 -7.46
N VAL A 600 19.15 4.06 -6.26
CA VAL A 600 18.64 5.38 -5.92
C VAL A 600 19.40 5.88 -4.70
N LEU A 601 19.91 7.10 -4.76
CA LEU A 601 20.61 7.75 -3.66
C LEU A 601 19.66 8.71 -2.95
N PHE A 602 19.43 8.48 -1.66
CA PHE A 602 18.73 9.41 -0.79
C PHE A 602 19.72 10.16 0.11
N VAL A 603 19.48 11.46 0.29
CA VAL A 603 20.16 12.27 1.31
C VAL A 603 19.24 12.39 2.51
N ALA A 604 19.58 11.72 3.60
CA ALA A 604 18.79 11.74 4.83
C ALA A 604 19.71 11.68 6.05
N GLU A 605 19.35 12.40 7.12
CA GLU A 605 20.16 12.51 8.34
C GLU A 605 21.62 12.93 8.07
N ASN A 606 21.82 13.89 7.16
CA ASN A 606 23.15 14.34 6.71
C ASN A 606 24.05 13.22 6.16
N SER A 607 23.48 12.09 5.74
CA SER A 607 24.18 10.91 5.21
C SER A 607 23.66 10.58 3.81
N LEU A 608 24.51 9.97 2.99
CA LEU A 608 24.12 9.39 1.71
C LEU A 608 23.70 7.92 1.93
N HIS A 609 22.50 7.59 1.47
CA HIS A 609 21.95 6.23 1.51
C HIS A 609 21.72 5.73 0.09
N LEU A 610 22.55 4.78 -0.36
CA LEU A 610 22.34 4.10 -1.64
C LEU A 610 21.41 2.92 -1.41
N VAL A 611 20.29 2.91 -2.12
CA VAL A 611 19.24 1.91 -1.96
C VAL A 611 18.79 1.37 -3.31
N GLU A 612 18.17 0.19 -3.30
CA GLU A 612 17.48 -0.37 -4.47
C GLU A 612 16.01 -0.62 -4.15
N MET A 613 15.12 -0.26 -5.09
CA MET A 613 13.68 -0.48 -4.93
C MET A 613 13.32 -1.93 -5.21
N VAL A 614 12.62 -2.58 -4.29
CA VAL A 614 12.14 -3.96 -4.47
C VAL A 614 10.79 -3.91 -5.19
N HIS A 615 10.81 -4.08 -6.51
CA HIS A 615 9.68 -3.82 -7.43
C HIS A 615 8.50 -4.81 -7.36
N SER A 616 8.34 -5.56 -6.26
CA SER A 616 7.36 -6.66 -6.21
C SER A 616 6.16 -6.44 -5.32
N LYS A 617 6.14 -5.42 -4.43
CA LYS A 617 5.09 -5.29 -3.41
C LYS A 617 4.73 -3.84 -3.08
N ARG A 618 3.45 -3.50 -3.23
CA ARG A 618 2.84 -2.25 -2.71
C ARG A 618 2.71 -2.25 -1.19
N LEU A 619 2.70 -3.43 -0.57
CA LEU A 619 2.70 -3.63 0.87
C LEU A 619 3.99 -4.33 1.28
N ASN A 620 4.78 -3.69 2.13
CA ASN A 620 5.96 -4.30 2.71
C ASN A 620 5.55 -5.17 3.89
N VAL A 621 5.79 -6.48 3.79
CA VAL A 621 5.48 -7.45 4.83
C VAL A 621 6.77 -8.03 5.40
N GLN A 622 7.05 -7.70 6.66
CA GLN A 622 8.16 -8.24 7.44
C GLN A 622 7.64 -9.37 8.34
N LYS A 623 8.21 -10.58 8.24
CA LYS A 623 7.81 -11.77 9.01
C LYS A 623 8.72 -11.95 10.22
N PHE A 624 8.12 -12.15 11.39
CA PHE A 624 8.79 -12.61 12.61
C PHE A 624 8.27 -13.98 13.02
N HIS A 625 9.19 -14.93 13.13
CA HIS A 625 8.87 -16.28 13.59
C HIS A 625 8.81 -16.30 15.11
N LEU A 626 7.61 -16.47 15.65
CA LEU A 626 7.41 -16.59 17.10
C LEU A 626 7.28 -18.04 17.55
N GLY A 627 6.95 -18.97 16.65
CA GLY A 627 6.65 -20.36 16.99
C GLY A 627 5.27 -20.53 17.63
N GLY A 628 4.60 -21.64 17.33
CA GLY A 628 3.17 -21.81 17.63
C GLY A 628 2.28 -20.88 16.80
N THR A 629 0.99 -20.88 17.09
CA THR A 629 -0.03 -20.07 16.40
C THR A 629 -0.27 -18.76 17.18
N PRO A 630 0.09 -17.57 16.65
CA PRO A 630 -0.23 -16.31 17.28
C PRO A 630 -1.73 -16.00 17.11
N ARG A 631 -2.43 -15.70 18.20
CA ARG A 631 -3.90 -15.57 18.24
C ARG A 631 -4.39 -14.15 18.48
N LYS A 632 -3.68 -13.38 19.30
CA LYS A 632 -4.05 -11.99 19.64
C LYS A 632 -2.80 -11.14 19.84
N VAL A 633 -2.80 -9.91 19.35
CA VAL A 633 -1.70 -8.95 19.47
C VAL A 633 -2.20 -7.61 20.02
N LEU A 634 -1.52 -7.10 21.03
CA LEU A 634 -1.78 -5.78 21.61
C LEU A 634 -0.48 -4.99 21.69
N TYR A 635 -0.56 -3.66 21.56
CA TYR A 635 0.57 -2.78 21.76
C TYR A 635 0.45 -2.04 23.09
N HIS A 636 1.47 -2.17 23.93
CA HIS A 636 1.53 -1.48 25.20
C HIS A 636 2.33 -0.18 25.04
N SER A 637 1.63 0.96 24.96
CA SER A 637 2.24 2.25 24.64
C SER A 637 3.26 2.75 25.67
N GLU A 638 3.07 2.43 26.95
CA GLU A 638 3.94 2.89 28.04
C GLU A 638 5.33 2.23 27.98
N ASN A 639 5.38 0.93 27.67
CA ASN A 639 6.64 0.18 27.59
C ASN A 639 7.15 0.02 26.14
N ARG A 640 6.38 0.44 25.14
CA ARG A 640 6.67 0.27 23.70
C ARG A 640 6.92 -1.18 23.27
N LEU A 641 6.17 -2.12 23.87
CA LEU A 641 6.27 -3.56 23.60
C LEU A 641 4.98 -4.11 22.98
N LEU A 642 5.12 -5.17 22.19
CA LEU A 642 3.98 -5.97 21.72
C LEU A 642 3.71 -7.11 22.69
N LEU A 643 2.44 -7.37 22.95
CA LEU A 643 1.96 -8.50 23.74
C LEU A 643 1.27 -9.46 22.80
N VAL A 644 1.79 -10.68 22.67
CA VAL A 644 1.28 -11.68 21.74
C VAL A 644 0.84 -12.92 22.52
N MET A 645 -0.40 -13.34 22.28
CA MET A 645 -0.95 -14.59 22.80
C MET A 645 -0.71 -15.72 21.79
N ARG A 646 -0.09 -16.83 22.22
CA ARG A 646 0.23 -17.97 21.34
C ARG A 646 -0.44 -19.26 21.83
N THR A 647 -0.83 -20.11 20.89
CA THR A 647 -1.37 -21.46 21.12
C THR A 647 -0.56 -22.49 20.32
N GLU A 648 -0.80 -23.79 20.55
CA GLU A 648 -0.18 -24.89 19.77
C GLU A 648 1.35 -24.80 19.77
N LEU A 649 1.94 -24.57 20.95
CA LEU A 649 3.38 -24.52 21.10
C LEU A 649 3.97 -25.90 20.81
N SER A 650 5.06 -25.96 20.05
CA SER A 650 5.73 -27.21 19.67
C SER A 650 6.36 -28.00 20.83
N ASN A 651 6.38 -27.42 22.04
CA ASN A 651 6.85 -28.08 23.24
C ASN A 651 5.67 -28.74 23.97
N ASP A 652 5.65 -30.07 24.03
CA ASP A 652 4.61 -30.95 24.61
C ASP A 652 4.16 -30.64 26.06
N MET A 653 4.74 -29.63 26.72
CA MET A 653 4.45 -29.28 28.12
C MET A 653 3.46 -28.13 28.29
N TYR A 654 3.19 -27.30 27.30
CA TYR A 654 2.29 -26.15 27.46
C TYR A 654 1.50 -25.89 26.19
N SER A 655 0.18 -25.78 26.32
CA SER A 655 -0.73 -25.53 25.19
C SER A 655 -0.75 -24.06 24.74
N SER A 656 -0.48 -23.12 25.64
CA SER A 656 -0.51 -21.69 25.33
C SER A 656 0.35 -20.84 26.26
N ASP A 657 0.81 -19.69 25.75
CA ASP A 657 1.55 -18.69 26.52
C ASP A 657 1.29 -17.26 26.02
N ILE A 658 1.76 -16.29 26.79
CA ILE A 658 1.69 -14.86 26.47
C ILE A 658 3.11 -14.32 26.46
N CYS A 659 3.56 -13.78 25.33
CA CYS A 659 4.89 -13.25 25.18
C CYS A 659 4.91 -11.72 25.03
N CYS A 660 5.93 -11.10 25.62
CA CYS A 660 6.33 -9.73 25.34
C CYS A 660 7.36 -9.76 24.21
N VAL A 661 7.09 -9.04 23.13
CA VAL A 661 7.88 -9.04 21.90
C VAL A 661 8.36 -7.62 21.61
N ASP A 662 9.64 -7.49 21.29
CA ASP A 662 10.19 -6.23 20.79
C ASP A 662 9.65 -5.93 19.37
N PRO A 663 9.02 -4.77 19.12
CA PRO A 663 8.38 -4.49 17.84
C PRO A 663 9.35 -4.33 16.66
N LEU A 664 10.63 -4.01 16.91
CA LEU A 664 11.63 -3.78 15.86
C LEU A 664 12.33 -5.07 15.43
N SER A 665 12.79 -5.87 16.40
CA SER A 665 13.55 -7.09 16.16
C SER A 665 12.67 -8.34 16.06
N GLY A 666 11.45 -8.30 16.60
CA GLY A 666 10.60 -9.47 16.74
C GLY A 666 11.09 -10.46 17.80
N LEU A 667 12.06 -10.08 18.63
CA LEU A 667 12.60 -10.94 19.70
C LEU A 667 11.61 -11.04 20.86
N VAL A 668 11.43 -12.26 21.38
CA VAL A 668 10.63 -12.52 22.59
C VAL A 668 11.47 -12.17 23.82
N ILE A 669 11.09 -11.11 24.53
CA ILE A 669 11.77 -10.61 25.74
C ILE A 669 11.40 -11.46 26.96
N SER A 670 10.11 -11.75 27.13
CA SER A 670 9.61 -12.59 28.21
C SER A 670 8.36 -13.37 27.79
N SER A 671 8.08 -14.48 28.47
CA SER A 671 6.89 -15.31 28.25
C SER A 671 6.29 -15.78 29.58
N TYR A 672 4.97 -15.64 29.70
CA TYR A 672 4.16 -16.18 30.78
C TYR A 672 3.41 -17.42 30.27
N LYS A 673 3.78 -18.60 30.78
CA LYS A 673 3.21 -19.89 30.37
C LYS A 673 1.97 -20.22 31.20
N LEU A 674 0.91 -20.67 30.54
CA LEU A 674 -0.34 -21.07 31.19
C LEU A 674 -0.27 -22.50 31.76
N GLU A 675 -1.32 -22.93 32.47
CA GLU A 675 -1.36 -24.27 33.06
C GLU A 675 -1.50 -25.37 31.99
N LEU A 676 -1.11 -26.61 32.34
CA LEU A 676 -1.22 -27.76 31.46
C LEU A 676 -2.68 -28.00 31.03
N GLY A 677 -2.94 -28.04 29.72
CA GLY A 677 -4.28 -28.19 29.15
C GLY A 677 -5.14 -26.92 29.18
N GLU A 678 -4.61 -25.81 29.69
CA GLU A 678 -5.26 -24.51 29.63
C GLU A 678 -4.93 -23.81 28.31
N THR A 679 -5.96 -23.31 27.62
CA THR A 679 -5.81 -22.60 26.35
C THR A 679 -6.24 -21.15 26.49
N ALA A 680 -5.34 -20.22 26.16
CA ALA A 680 -5.66 -18.80 26.07
C ALA A 680 -6.65 -18.55 24.93
N LYS A 681 -7.70 -17.76 25.17
CA LYS A 681 -8.76 -17.46 24.20
C LYS A 681 -8.94 -15.98 23.95
N SER A 682 -8.83 -15.15 24.98
CA SER A 682 -8.93 -13.69 24.87
C SER A 682 -7.90 -12.99 25.74
N MET A 683 -7.52 -11.78 25.36
CA MET A 683 -6.54 -10.96 26.07
C MET A 683 -6.83 -9.48 25.82
N GLU A 684 -6.80 -8.61 26.82
CA GLU A 684 -7.09 -7.18 26.64
C GLU A 684 -6.36 -6.32 27.69
N LEU A 685 -5.96 -5.11 27.31
CA LEU A 685 -5.36 -4.14 28.25
C LEU A 685 -6.47 -3.36 28.97
N VAL A 686 -6.40 -3.34 30.30
CA VAL A 686 -7.39 -2.65 31.15
C VAL A 686 -6.67 -1.70 32.10
N ARG A 687 -7.19 -0.48 32.22
CA ARG A 687 -6.64 0.53 33.14
C ARG A 687 -7.09 0.28 34.57
N VAL A 688 -6.15 0.36 35.52
CA VAL A 688 -6.35 0.26 36.96
C VAL A 688 -5.66 1.44 37.61
N GLY A 689 -6.43 2.47 37.96
CA GLY A 689 -5.85 3.74 38.42
C GLY A 689 -5.03 4.41 37.30
N SER A 690 -3.73 4.59 37.54
CA SER A 690 -2.78 5.14 36.57
C SER A 690 -2.00 4.09 35.78
N GLU A 691 -2.11 2.81 36.14
CA GLU A 691 -1.36 1.71 35.51
C GLU A 691 -2.27 0.91 34.57
N GLN A 692 -1.67 0.25 33.57
CA GLN A 692 -2.35 -0.72 32.72
C GLN A 692 -1.99 -2.15 33.16
N VAL A 693 -3.00 -3.00 33.22
CA VAL A 693 -2.83 -4.44 33.47
C VAL A 693 -3.39 -5.24 32.31
N LEU A 694 -2.82 -6.42 32.11
CA LEU A 694 -3.24 -7.34 31.07
C LEU A 694 -4.23 -8.34 31.64
N VAL A 695 -5.44 -8.40 31.09
CA VAL A 695 -6.48 -9.34 31.50
C VAL A 695 -6.61 -10.42 30.43
N VAL A 696 -6.54 -11.69 30.86
CA VAL A 696 -6.48 -12.86 29.98
C VAL A 696 -7.63 -13.80 30.31
N GLY A 697 -8.38 -14.20 29.30
CA GLY A 697 -9.42 -15.21 29.36
C GLY A 697 -8.93 -16.53 28.78
N THR A 698 -9.16 -17.62 29.52
CA THR A 698 -8.73 -18.97 29.14
C THR A 698 -9.86 -19.99 29.19
N SER A 699 -9.64 -21.14 28.56
CA SER A 699 -10.43 -22.36 28.69
C SER A 699 -9.61 -23.43 29.42
N LEU A 700 -10.23 -24.11 30.38
CA LEU A 700 -9.63 -25.20 31.18
C LEU A 700 -9.98 -26.60 30.65
N SER A 701 -10.77 -26.69 29.58
CA SER A 701 -11.22 -27.94 28.99
C SER A 701 -10.91 -27.99 27.50
N SER A 702 -10.52 -29.17 27.01
CA SER A 702 -10.20 -29.48 25.61
C SER A 702 -11.41 -29.89 24.76
N GLY A 703 -12.63 -29.83 25.30
CA GLY A 703 -13.86 -30.14 24.56
C GLY A 703 -14.32 -29.00 23.64
N PRO A 704 -15.25 -29.27 22.72
CA PRO A 704 -15.80 -28.24 21.84
C PRO A 704 -16.42 -27.10 22.65
N ALA A 705 -16.31 -25.89 22.10
CA ALA A 705 -16.90 -24.71 22.70
C ALA A 705 -18.43 -24.75 22.60
N ILE A 706 -18.92 -25.06 21.41
CA ILE A 706 -20.29 -24.86 20.96
C ILE A 706 -20.92 -26.22 20.66
N MET A 707 -22.07 -26.49 21.27
CA MET A 707 -22.90 -27.63 20.90
C MET A 707 -23.44 -27.43 19.47
N PRO A 708 -23.75 -28.48 18.70
CA PRO A 708 -24.34 -28.33 17.36
C PRO A 708 -25.62 -27.47 17.31
N SER A 709 -26.32 -27.35 18.45
CA SER A 709 -27.49 -26.47 18.63
C SER A 709 -27.16 -24.96 18.67
N GLY A 710 -25.88 -24.59 18.77
CA GLY A 710 -25.39 -23.22 19.04
C GLY A 710 -25.32 -22.87 20.54
N GLU A 711 -25.73 -23.78 21.42
CA GLU A 711 -25.66 -23.57 22.87
C GLU A 711 -24.23 -23.76 23.39
N ALA A 712 -23.87 -23.03 24.45
CA ALA A 712 -22.57 -23.18 25.08
C ALA A 712 -22.45 -24.54 25.78
N GLU A 713 -21.39 -25.30 25.49
CA GLU A 713 -21.08 -26.52 26.21
C GLU A 713 -20.69 -26.20 27.67
N SER A 714 -20.91 -27.16 28.58
CA SER A 714 -20.58 -27.01 30.01
C SER A 714 -19.07 -27.08 30.28
N THR A 715 -18.33 -26.11 29.73
CA THR A 715 -16.89 -25.92 29.91
C THR A 715 -16.59 -25.03 31.12
N LYS A 716 -15.33 -25.00 31.55
CA LYS A 716 -14.85 -24.07 32.59
C LYS A 716 -13.81 -23.13 31.98
N GLY A 717 -13.90 -21.86 32.32
CA GLY A 717 -12.92 -20.85 31.94
C GLY A 717 -12.24 -20.23 33.15
N ARG A 718 -11.13 -19.55 32.92
CA ARG A 718 -10.45 -18.76 33.94
C ARG A 718 -10.13 -17.38 33.40
N LEU A 719 -10.20 -16.39 34.30
CA LEU A 719 -9.81 -15.02 34.02
C LEU A 719 -8.58 -14.71 34.88
N ILE A 720 -7.49 -14.30 34.25
CA ILE A 720 -6.19 -14.07 34.88
C ILE A 720 -5.82 -12.60 34.67
N VAL A 721 -5.33 -11.94 35.71
CA VAL A 721 -4.82 -10.57 35.65
C VAL A 721 -3.30 -10.62 35.80
N LEU A 722 -2.58 -10.08 34.81
CA LEU A 722 -1.13 -9.99 34.76
C LEU A 722 -0.69 -8.53 34.87
N CYS A 723 0.31 -8.27 35.71
CA CYS A 723 0.95 -6.97 35.88
C CYS A 723 2.33 -6.96 35.22
N PHE A 724 2.75 -5.80 34.75
CA PHE A 724 4.09 -5.57 34.22
C PHE A 724 5.05 -5.24 35.36
N GLU A 725 6.16 -5.95 35.44
CA GLU A 725 7.24 -5.68 36.39
C GLU A 725 8.54 -5.42 35.66
N HIS A 726 9.25 -4.37 36.09
CA HIS A 726 10.56 -4.02 35.58
C HIS A 726 11.63 -4.74 36.42
N VAL A 727 12.37 -5.68 35.82
CA VAL A 727 13.48 -6.37 36.50
C VAL A 727 14.74 -5.53 36.32
N GLN A 728 15.07 -4.69 37.31
CA GLN A 728 16.42 -4.14 37.40
C GLN A 728 17.34 -5.26 37.86
N ASN A 729 18.32 -5.65 37.03
CA ASN A 729 19.43 -6.51 37.46
C ASN A 729 20.29 -5.74 38.47
N SER A 730 19.87 -5.72 39.74
CA SER A 730 20.69 -5.26 40.84
C SER A 730 21.52 -6.43 41.36
N ASP A 731 22.76 -6.52 40.87
CA ASP A 731 23.83 -7.17 41.61
C ASP A 731 24.10 -6.36 42.90
N SER A 732 23.32 -6.61 43.95
CA SER A 732 23.72 -6.50 45.35
C SER A 732 22.55 -6.86 46.26
N GLY A 733 22.74 -7.88 47.10
CA GLY A 733 21.71 -8.34 48.01
C GLY A 733 21.31 -7.30 49.06
N SER A 734 20.01 -7.12 49.28
CA SER A 734 19.42 -6.97 50.62
C SER A 734 17.87 -6.95 50.61
N ILE A 735 17.28 -8.01 51.19
CA ILE A 735 16.30 -8.00 52.29
C ILE A 735 15.28 -6.82 52.35
N THR A 736 14.00 -7.16 52.13
CA THR A 736 12.71 -6.58 52.63
C THR A 736 12.54 -5.07 52.81
N PHE A 737 11.42 -4.50 52.32
CA PHE A 737 10.41 -3.82 53.17
C PHE A 737 9.06 -3.60 52.43
N CYS A 738 7.97 -3.75 53.19
CA CYS A 738 6.57 -3.58 52.80
C CYS A 738 6.09 -2.12 52.79
N SER A 739 5.10 -1.84 51.93
CA SER A 739 3.92 -0.97 52.09
C SER A 739 3.97 0.27 53.01
N LYS A 740 3.58 1.44 52.47
CA LYS A 740 2.54 2.31 53.08
C LYS A 740 2.05 3.41 52.14
N ALA A 741 0.72 3.54 52.09
CA ALA A 741 -0.02 4.68 51.55
C ALA A 741 0.17 5.94 52.42
N GLY A 742 0.08 7.12 51.80
CA GLY A 742 0.10 8.41 52.47
C GLY A 742 -0.26 9.59 51.57
N SER A 743 -1.57 9.89 51.53
CA SER A 743 -2.20 11.22 51.46
C SER A 743 -1.74 12.30 50.48
N ALA A 744 -2.67 12.66 49.60
CA ALA A 744 -2.75 13.97 48.96
C ALA A 744 -3.07 15.09 49.97
N SER A 745 -2.41 16.24 49.84
CA SER A 745 -3.08 17.57 49.72
C SER A 745 -2.03 18.69 49.69
N GLN A 746 -2.06 19.54 48.65
CA GLN A 746 -2.39 20.97 48.73
C GLN A 746 -1.83 21.75 47.52
N ARG A 747 -2.80 22.29 46.76
CA ARG A 747 -2.92 23.69 46.31
C ARG A 747 -1.97 24.26 45.25
N THR A 748 -2.63 24.65 44.14
CA THR A 748 -2.58 25.96 43.43
C THR A 748 -1.23 26.41 42.83
N SER A 749 -1.08 26.85 41.58
CA SER A 749 -1.97 27.24 40.49
C SER A 749 -1.05 27.63 39.28
N PRO A 750 -1.50 28.22 38.15
CA PRO A 750 -0.93 27.99 36.82
C PRO A 750 -0.04 29.14 36.33
N PHE A 751 0.70 28.95 35.23
CA PHE A 751 0.75 29.85 34.06
C PHE A 751 1.85 29.46 33.05
N CYS A 752 1.52 29.79 31.81
CA CYS A 752 2.13 29.61 30.50
C CYS A 752 3.61 29.95 30.24
N GLU A 753 4.04 29.47 29.07
CA GLU A 753 4.78 30.18 27.99
C GLU A 753 6.28 29.88 27.73
N VAL A 754 6.52 29.19 26.60
CA VAL A 754 7.18 29.68 25.36
C VAL A 754 8.68 30.11 25.40
N VAL A 755 9.47 29.34 24.63
CA VAL A 755 10.63 29.71 23.77
C VAL A 755 11.94 30.20 24.39
N GLY A 756 13.06 29.62 23.90
CA GLY A 756 14.34 30.34 23.82
C GLY A 756 15.59 29.47 23.78
N TYR A 757 16.20 29.35 22.60
CA TYR A 757 17.55 28.81 22.37
C TYR A 757 18.66 29.65 23.05
N ALA A 758 19.78 28.98 23.40
CA ALA A 758 21.15 29.28 22.95
C ALA A 758 22.26 29.24 24.05
N THR A 759 23.25 28.37 23.80
CA THR A 759 24.73 28.52 23.86
C THR A 759 25.45 29.09 25.09
N GLU A 760 26.44 28.33 25.60
CA GLU A 760 27.91 28.62 25.64
C GLU A 760 28.60 27.61 26.59
N GLN A 761 29.47 26.71 26.12
CA GLN A 761 30.93 26.81 25.89
C GLN A 761 31.82 26.86 27.16
N LEU A 762 32.66 25.81 27.37
CA LEU A 762 34.15 25.83 27.53
C LEU A 762 34.78 24.82 28.52
N SER A 763 35.83 24.14 28.00
CA SER A 763 37.13 23.75 28.62
C SER A 763 37.22 22.44 29.46
N SER A 764 37.86 21.37 28.94
CA SER A 764 39.31 20.97 28.95
C SER A 764 39.70 20.21 30.24
N SER A 765 40.48 19.12 30.32
CA SER A 765 41.60 18.55 29.55
C SER A 765 41.99 17.15 30.12
N SER A 766 42.64 16.27 29.32
CA SER A 766 43.94 15.56 29.62
C SER A 766 44.14 14.17 28.95
N LEU A 767 44.99 14.18 27.91
CA LEU A 767 46.19 13.37 27.60
C LEU A 767 46.23 11.80 27.67
N CYS A 768 46.41 11.22 26.47
CA CYS A 768 47.44 10.24 26.00
C CYS A 768 47.33 8.73 26.28
N SER A 769 47.09 7.93 25.21
CA SER A 769 48.10 7.06 24.53
C SER A 769 47.49 6.26 23.35
N SER A 770 48.29 6.02 22.31
CA SER A 770 48.01 5.19 21.10
C SER A 770 49.00 4.00 21.06
N PRO A 771 49.01 3.11 20.04
CA PRO A 771 48.01 2.71 19.03
C PRO A 771 47.78 1.16 18.98
N ASP A 772 46.78 0.71 18.20
CA ASP A 772 46.84 -0.44 17.25
C ASP A 772 45.49 -1.16 17.06
N ASP A 773 45.03 -1.11 15.80
CA ASP A 773 44.13 -1.99 15.03
C ASP A 773 43.27 -3.05 15.75
N THR A 774 41.94 -2.83 15.74
CA THR A 774 40.99 -3.63 14.95
C THR A 774 39.59 -3.03 15.09
N SER A 775 39.03 -2.59 13.96
CA SER A 775 37.69 -2.02 13.85
C SER A 775 36.61 -3.07 14.08
N CYS A 776 35.94 -2.97 15.22
CA CYS A 776 34.56 -3.40 15.42
C CYS A 776 33.93 -2.30 16.27
N ASP A 777 33.41 -1.24 15.63
CA ASP A 777 32.68 -0.22 16.37
C ASP A 777 31.32 -0.80 16.74
N GLY A 778 31.27 -1.33 17.96
CA GLY A 778 30.08 -1.84 18.58
C GLY A 778 29.03 -0.74 18.63
N VAL A 779 27.90 -1.01 17.99
CA VAL A 779 26.63 -0.37 18.35
C VAL A 779 26.53 -0.46 19.87
N LYS A 780 26.44 0.69 20.56
CA LYS A 780 26.01 0.73 21.96
C LYS A 780 24.68 -0.01 22.01
N LEU A 781 24.72 -1.26 22.46
CA LEU A 781 23.54 -1.99 22.92
C LEU A 781 22.94 -1.14 24.04
N GLU A 782 21.84 -0.46 23.74
CA GLU A 782 20.91 -0.08 24.78
C GLU A 782 20.58 -1.37 25.55
N GLU A 783 20.92 -1.38 26.84
CA GLU A 783 20.61 -2.48 27.74
C GLU A 783 19.11 -2.77 27.61
N THR A 784 18.76 -3.93 27.06
CA THR A 784 17.36 -4.31 26.84
C THR A 784 16.68 -4.41 28.20
N GLU A 785 15.84 -3.44 28.53
CA GLU A 785 15.05 -3.43 29.77
C GLU A 785 14.23 -4.73 29.84
N ALA A 786 14.54 -5.58 30.84
CA ALA A 786 13.89 -6.88 30.98
C ALA A 786 12.53 -6.71 31.68
N TRP A 787 11.47 -6.51 30.88
CA TRP A 787 10.09 -6.49 31.35
C TRP A 787 9.53 -7.91 31.52
N GLN A 788 8.97 -8.21 32.70
CA GLN A 788 8.37 -9.51 33.02
C GLN A 788 6.87 -9.40 33.37
N LEU A 789 6.09 -10.42 33.00
CA LEU A 789 4.69 -10.56 33.37
C LEU A 789 4.54 -11.37 34.66
N ARG A 790 3.86 -10.79 35.67
CA ARG A 790 3.50 -11.48 36.92
C ARG A 790 1.99 -11.61 37.07
N SER A 791 1.51 -12.80 37.45
CA SER A 791 0.09 -12.98 37.82
C SER A 791 -0.25 -12.30 39.15
N ALA A 792 -1.25 -11.43 39.13
CA ALA A 792 -1.76 -10.69 40.29
C ALA A 792 -3.00 -11.36 40.91
N SER A 793 -3.97 -11.76 40.09
CA SER A 793 -5.18 -12.46 40.54
C SER A 793 -5.76 -13.36 39.47
N SER A 794 -6.57 -14.34 39.87
CA SER A 794 -7.35 -15.17 38.95
C SER A 794 -8.72 -15.55 39.52
N ILE A 795 -9.72 -15.72 38.64
CA ILE A 795 -11.05 -16.23 39.00
C ILE A 795 -11.48 -17.30 38.00
N THR A 796 -12.11 -18.37 38.48
CA THR A 796 -12.74 -19.37 37.62
C THR A 796 -14.18 -18.99 37.31
N LEU A 797 -14.57 -19.13 36.04
CA LEU A 797 -15.90 -18.87 35.52
C LEU A 797 -16.52 -20.15 34.94
N GLN A 798 -17.84 -20.20 34.93
CA GLN A 798 -18.59 -21.26 34.28
C GLN A 798 -18.77 -20.89 32.81
N GLY A 799 -18.20 -21.70 31.91
CA GLY A 799 -18.00 -21.38 30.50
C GLY A 799 -16.62 -20.80 30.22
N MET A 800 -16.10 -21.09 29.02
CA MET A 800 -14.87 -20.51 28.49
C MET A 800 -14.96 -18.99 28.27
N VAL A 801 -13.84 -18.28 28.46
CA VAL A 801 -13.77 -16.81 28.34
C VAL A 801 -13.30 -16.40 26.95
N LEU A 802 -14.23 -16.10 26.05
CA LEU A 802 -13.94 -15.86 24.62
C LEU A 802 -13.68 -14.40 24.27
N ALA A 803 -14.22 -13.46 25.03
CA ALA A 803 -14.09 -12.04 24.74
C ALA A 803 -13.94 -11.22 26.02
N ILE A 804 -13.04 -10.23 25.95
CA ILE A 804 -12.79 -9.25 27.00
C ILE A 804 -12.76 -7.88 26.32
N CYS A 805 -13.39 -6.88 26.94
CA CYS A 805 -13.43 -5.53 26.40
C CYS A 805 -13.35 -4.49 27.54
N PRO A 806 -12.54 -3.43 27.42
CA PRO A 806 -12.55 -2.33 28.38
C PRO A 806 -13.89 -1.59 28.34
N TYR A 807 -14.31 -1.01 29.48
CA TYR A 807 -15.58 -0.29 29.59
C TYR A 807 -15.47 0.91 30.53
N LEU A 808 -15.77 2.11 30.02
CA LEU A 808 -15.75 3.37 30.79
C LEU A 808 -14.45 3.61 31.58
N ASP A 809 -13.29 3.16 31.07
CA ASP A 809 -11.94 3.28 31.63
C ASP A 809 -11.69 2.73 33.06
N ARG A 810 -12.74 2.27 33.74
CA ARG A 810 -12.70 1.78 35.15
C ARG A 810 -13.28 0.38 35.31
N TYR A 811 -14.04 -0.06 34.31
CA TYR A 811 -14.67 -1.36 34.26
C TYR A 811 -14.12 -2.12 33.06
N PHE A 812 -14.36 -3.42 33.06
CA PHE A 812 -14.19 -4.23 31.87
C PHE A 812 -15.26 -5.29 31.82
N LEU A 813 -15.53 -5.78 30.63
CA LEU A 813 -16.49 -6.83 30.34
C LEU A 813 -15.74 -8.12 30.06
N ALA A 814 -16.29 -9.23 30.52
CA ALA A 814 -15.78 -10.56 30.21
C ALA A 814 -16.92 -11.52 29.90
N SER A 815 -16.83 -12.24 28.78
CA SER A 815 -17.76 -13.33 28.45
C SER A 815 -17.34 -14.62 29.14
N ALA A 816 -18.31 -15.49 29.42
CA ALA A 816 -18.11 -16.86 29.87
C ALA A 816 -19.26 -17.72 29.32
N GLY A 817 -19.02 -18.43 28.23
CA GLY A 817 -20.06 -19.17 27.50
C GLY A 817 -21.17 -18.25 26.97
N ASN A 818 -22.41 -18.41 27.43
CA ASN A 818 -23.55 -17.55 27.07
C ASN A 818 -23.84 -16.43 28.09
N SER A 819 -22.97 -16.24 29.07
CA SER A 819 -23.11 -15.17 30.06
C SER A 819 -21.96 -14.18 29.93
N PHE A 820 -22.18 -12.92 30.27
CA PHE A 820 -21.12 -11.92 30.35
C PHE A 820 -21.24 -11.12 31.64
N PHE A 821 -20.12 -10.60 32.13
CA PHE A 821 -20.04 -9.93 33.42
C PHE A 821 -19.40 -8.55 33.29
N VAL A 822 -19.94 -7.58 34.04
CA VAL A 822 -19.27 -6.30 34.29
C VAL A 822 -18.37 -6.47 35.51
N CYS A 823 -17.08 -6.27 35.32
CA CYS A 823 -16.05 -6.46 36.33
C CYS A 823 -15.36 -5.14 36.67
N SER A 824 -14.86 -5.05 37.91
CA SER A 824 -14.09 -3.90 38.38
C SER A 824 -12.97 -4.31 39.32
N PHE A 825 -11.98 -3.43 39.46
CA PHE A 825 -10.93 -3.53 40.45
C PHE A 825 -11.29 -2.64 41.65
N PRO A 826 -11.88 -3.18 42.74
CA PRO A 826 -12.11 -2.42 43.96
C PRO A 826 -10.84 -1.72 44.43
N THR A 827 -10.96 -0.43 44.75
CA THR A 827 -9.86 0.42 45.25
C THR A 827 -8.63 0.44 44.33
N ASP A 828 -8.83 0.27 43.02
CA ASP A 828 -7.77 0.23 42.00
C ASP A 828 -6.65 -0.77 42.34
N ASN A 829 -7.01 -1.90 42.95
CA ASN A 829 -6.06 -2.95 43.31
C ASN A 829 -6.16 -4.12 42.31
N PRO A 830 -5.12 -4.38 41.49
CA PRO A 830 -5.14 -5.46 40.50
C PRO A 830 -5.18 -6.88 41.10
N GLN A 831 -4.88 -7.02 42.40
CA GLN A 831 -4.98 -8.29 43.13
C GLN A 831 -6.41 -8.66 43.53
N ARG A 832 -7.36 -7.70 43.48
CA ARG A 832 -8.74 -7.94 43.89
C ARG A 832 -9.67 -7.54 42.77
N MET A 833 -10.29 -8.54 42.16
CA MET A 833 -11.27 -8.36 41.10
C MET A 833 -12.69 -8.67 41.60
N LYS A 834 -13.67 -7.86 41.23
CA LYS A 834 -15.07 -8.02 41.65
C LYS A 834 -16.02 -8.00 40.46
N ARG A 835 -16.96 -8.95 40.44
CA ARG A 835 -18.11 -8.96 39.51
C ARG A 835 -19.22 -8.05 40.07
N LEU A 836 -19.70 -7.11 39.25
CA LEU A 836 -20.72 -6.13 39.62
C LEU A 836 -22.11 -6.52 39.12
N ALA A 837 -22.21 -6.91 37.85
CA ALA A 837 -23.44 -7.32 37.20
C ALA A 837 -23.17 -8.44 36.19
N GLY A 838 -24.21 -9.18 35.81
CA GLY A 838 -24.13 -10.22 34.79
C GLY A 838 -25.33 -10.14 33.85
N GLY A 839 -25.06 -10.32 32.56
CA GLY A 839 -26.06 -10.48 31.51
C GLY A 839 -25.94 -11.87 30.90
N ARG A 840 -27.00 -12.32 30.22
CA ARG A 840 -27.05 -13.64 29.59
C ARG A 840 -27.75 -13.56 28.25
N THR A 841 -27.17 -14.22 27.26
CA THR A 841 -27.72 -14.45 25.92
C THR A 841 -28.25 -15.87 25.81
N ARG A 842 -28.99 -16.17 24.74
CA ARG A 842 -29.47 -17.53 24.48
C ARG A 842 -28.32 -18.44 24.07
N PHE A 843 -27.53 -17.97 23.10
CA PHE A 843 -26.42 -18.73 22.49
C PHE A 843 -25.05 -18.27 23.00
N MET A 844 -23.99 -18.97 22.58
CA MET A 844 -22.63 -18.64 22.99
C MET A 844 -22.23 -17.23 22.53
N ILE A 845 -21.65 -16.44 23.43
CA ILE A 845 -21.12 -15.12 23.14
C ILE A 845 -19.75 -15.27 22.48
N THR A 846 -19.61 -14.72 21.28
CA THR A 846 -18.38 -14.80 20.47
C THR A 846 -17.57 -13.50 20.54
N SER A 847 -18.23 -12.34 20.56
CA SER A 847 -17.57 -11.03 20.59
C SER A 847 -18.25 -10.07 21.58
N LEU A 848 -17.45 -9.20 22.19
CA LEU A 848 -17.89 -8.15 23.11
C LEU A 848 -17.20 -6.85 22.73
N THR A 849 -17.98 -5.79 22.51
CA THR A 849 -17.46 -4.44 22.32
C THR A 849 -18.25 -3.42 23.11
N SER A 850 -17.62 -2.28 23.37
CA SER A 850 -18.28 -1.17 24.05
C SER A 850 -17.90 0.16 23.44
N TYR A 851 -18.85 1.10 23.47
CA TYR A 851 -18.62 2.48 23.11
C TYR A 851 -19.39 3.36 24.10
N PHE A 852 -18.65 4.13 24.90
CA PHE A 852 -19.21 4.93 25.99
C PHE A 852 -20.10 4.07 26.93
N THR A 853 -21.41 4.31 26.98
CA THR A 853 -22.37 3.56 27.80
C THR A 853 -23.02 2.38 27.07
N ARG A 854 -22.75 2.22 25.78
CA ARG A 854 -23.30 1.15 24.95
C ARG A 854 -22.39 -0.07 25.02
N ILE A 855 -23.00 -1.23 25.23
CA ILE A 855 -22.35 -2.53 25.16
C ILE A 855 -22.99 -3.29 24.00
N ALA A 856 -22.19 -3.82 23.09
CA ALA A 856 -22.65 -4.71 22.04
C ALA A 856 -22.13 -6.13 22.31
N VAL A 857 -23.04 -7.08 22.27
CA VAL A 857 -22.79 -8.50 22.53
C VAL A 857 -23.12 -9.27 21.26
N GLY A 858 -22.11 -9.83 20.61
CA GLY A 858 -22.28 -10.71 19.46
C GLY A 858 -22.37 -12.16 19.92
N ASP A 859 -23.43 -12.86 19.52
CA ASP A 859 -23.54 -14.29 19.76
C ASP A 859 -23.42 -15.09 18.46
N CYS A 860 -23.29 -16.42 18.59
CA CYS A 860 -23.07 -17.28 17.44
C CYS A 860 -24.35 -17.55 16.61
N ARG A 861 -25.50 -16.91 16.86
CA ARG A 861 -26.75 -17.23 16.13
C ARG A 861 -27.78 -16.10 16.03
N ASP A 862 -28.18 -15.48 17.13
CA ASP A 862 -29.16 -14.38 17.18
C ASP A 862 -28.53 -13.03 16.76
N GLY A 863 -27.25 -12.99 16.40
CA GLY A 863 -26.59 -11.80 15.87
C GLY A 863 -26.04 -10.90 16.97
N ILE A 864 -26.28 -9.58 16.85
CA ILE A 864 -25.80 -8.59 17.81
C ILE A 864 -26.92 -8.05 18.72
N LEU A 865 -26.61 -7.92 20.00
CA LEU A 865 -27.53 -7.45 21.04
C LEU A 865 -26.92 -6.26 21.78
N PHE A 866 -27.70 -5.17 21.91
CA PHE A 866 -27.26 -3.95 22.59
C PHE A 866 -27.74 -3.91 24.03
N TYR A 867 -26.80 -3.63 24.94
CA TYR A 867 -27.04 -3.49 26.37
C TYR A 867 -26.60 -2.10 26.88
N SER A 868 -27.16 -1.74 28.03
CA SER A 868 -26.74 -0.60 28.87
C SER A 868 -26.46 -1.07 30.29
N TYR A 869 -25.40 -0.56 30.90
CA TYR A 869 -25.11 -0.82 32.31
C TYR A 869 -25.51 0.38 33.18
N HIS A 870 -26.45 0.14 34.09
CA HIS A 870 -26.89 1.12 35.09
C HIS A 870 -26.07 0.95 36.36
N GLU A 871 -25.19 1.91 36.64
CA GLU A 871 -24.22 1.83 37.75
C GLU A 871 -24.88 1.82 39.13
N GLU A 872 -25.92 2.64 39.34
CA GLU A 872 -26.60 2.76 40.64
C GLU A 872 -27.33 1.47 41.02
N SER A 873 -28.01 0.86 40.06
CA SER A 873 -28.79 -0.37 40.26
C SER A 873 -27.96 -1.64 40.09
N LYS A 874 -26.75 -1.53 39.53
CA LYS A 874 -25.88 -2.65 39.11
C LYS A 874 -26.64 -3.67 38.26
N LYS A 875 -27.46 -3.17 37.34
CA LYS A 875 -28.24 -3.99 36.40
C LYS A 875 -27.84 -3.70 34.96
N LEU A 876 -27.89 -4.74 34.15
CA LEU A 876 -27.78 -4.66 32.71
C LEU A 876 -29.19 -4.66 32.12
N GLU A 877 -29.44 -3.69 31.24
CA GLU A 877 -30.69 -3.56 30.50
C GLU A 877 -30.43 -3.89 29.03
N HIS A 878 -31.28 -4.75 28.45
CA HIS A 878 -31.27 -5.08 27.04
C HIS A 878 -32.14 -4.08 26.27
N LEU A 879 -31.61 -3.50 25.20
CA LEU A 879 -32.25 -2.38 24.50
C LEU A 879 -32.63 -2.70 23.07
N TYR A 880 -31.70 -3.25 22.29
CA TYR A 880 -31.90 -3.53 20.88
C TYR A 880 -31.38 -4.92 20.53
N SER A 881 -31.98 -5.52 19.50
CA SER A 881 -31.56 -6.80 18.94
C SER A 881 -31.48 -6.69 17.43
N ASP A 882 -30.57 -7.48 16.85
CA ASP A 882 -30.45 -7.69 15.42
C ASP A 882 -31.79 -8.19 14.83
N PRO A 883 -32.24 -7.65 13.70
CA PRO A 883 -33.43 -8.15 13.00
C PRO A 883 -33.21 -9.51 12.31
N SER A 884 -31.97 -9.99 12.24
CA SER A 884 -31.58 -11.17 11.46
C SER A 884 -30.67 -12.11 12.26
N GLN A 885 -30.81 -13.41 12.01
CA GLN A 885 -29.93 -14.42 12.58
C GLN A 885 -28.59 -14.40 11.84
N ARG A 886 -27.51 -14.09 12.56
CA ARG A 886 -26.14 -13.96 12.02
C ARG A 886 -25.18 -14.79 12.85
N LEU A 887 -24.22 -15.43 12.18
CA LEU A 887 -23.15 -16.15 12.85
C LEU A 887 -22.03 -15.14 13.12
N VAL A 888 -22.08 -14.40 14.22
CA VAL A 888 -21.13 -13.30 14.46
C VAL A 888 -19.70 -13.85 14.59
N ALA A 889 -18.82 -13.40 13.71
CA ALA A 889 -17.38 -13.63 13.76
C ALA A 889 -16.70 -12.57 14.65
N ASP A 890 -16.88 -11.29 14.33
CA ASP A 890 -16.42 -10.15 15.13
C ASP A 890 -17.38 -8.96 14.96
N CYS A 891 -17.34 -8.00 15.89
CA CYS A 891 -18.17 -6.81 15.84
C CYS A 891 -17.46 -5.58 16.40
N ILE A 892 -17.87 -4.39 15.98
CA ILE A 892 -17.38 -3.12 16.52
C ILE A 892 -18.51 -2.08 16.57
N LEU A 893 -18.51 -1.26 17.62
CA LEU A 893 -19.36 -0.08 17.73
C LEU A 893 -18.63 1.13 17.15
N MET A 894 -19.23 1.76 16.13
CA MET A 894 -18.69 2.98 15.51
C MET A 894 -19.03 4.22 16.33
N ASP A 895 -20.25 4.23 16.86
CA ASP A 895 -20.82 5.21 17.76
C ASP A 895 -21.81 4.50 18.72
N VAL A 896 -22.69 5.26 19.39
CA VAL A 896 -23.66 4.71 20.37
C VAL A 896 -24.77 3.91 19.68
N ASP A 897 -25.06 4.19 18.42
CA ASP A 897 -26.25 3.76 17.70
C ASP A 897 -25.93 2.81 16.53
N THR A 898 -24.67 2.81 16.05
CA THR A 898 -24.21 2.11 14.85
C THR A 898 -23.18 1.04 15.20
N ALA A 899 -23.46 -0.20 14.83
CA ALA A 899 -22.53 -1.32 14.90
C ALA A 899 -22.20 -1.87 13.52
N VAL A 900 -20.97 -2.36 13.36
CA VAL A 900 -20.53 -3.12 12.20
C VAL A 900 -20.22 -4.55 12.64
N VAL A 901 -20.75 -5.51 11.90
CA VAL A 901 -20.73 -6.93 12.26
C VAL A 901 -20.18 -7.74 11.10
N SER A 902 -19.19 -8.58 11.36
CA SER A 902 -18.71 -9.63 10.47
C SER A 902 -19.47 -10.92 10.74
N ASP A 903 -19.98 -11.55 9.68
CA ASP A 903 -20.60 -12.87 9.70
C ASP A 903 -19.60 -13.94 9.26
N ARG A 904 -19.61 -15.10 9.93
CA ARG A 904 -18.83 -16.30 9.55
C ARG A 904 -19.18 -16.85 8.16
N LYS A 905 -20.28 -16.40 7.55
CA LYS A 905 -20.62 -16.70 6.15
C LYS A 905 -19.87 -15.82 5.13
N GLY A 906 -19.13 -14.82 5.59
CA GLY A 906 -18.35 -13.89 4.76
C GLY A 906 -19.08 -12.61 4.36
N SER A 907 -20.12 -12.24 5.11
CA SER A 907 -20.87 -10.99 4.95
C SER A 907 -20.45 -9.97 6.00
N ILE A 908 -20.43 -8.69 5.64
CA ILE A 908 -20.35 -7.58 6.60
C ILE A 908 -21.66 -6.79 6.59
N ALA A 909 -22.14 -6.41 7.76
CA ALA A 909 -23.40 -5.69 7.94
C ALA A 909 -23.20 -4.46 8.83
N VAL A 910 -23.81 -3.35 8.45
CA VAL A 910 -23.89 -2.11 9.25
C VAL A 910 -25.31 -1.99 9.78
N LEU A 911 -25.44 -2.07 11.09
CA LEU A 911 -26.70 -1.98 11.81
C LEU A 911 -26.77 -0.64 12.52
N SER A 912 -27.90 0.05 12.41
CA SER A 912 -28.14 1.29 13.16
C SER A 912 -29.48 1.24 13.88
N SER A 913 -29.54 1.84 15.07
CA SER A 913 -30.83 2.14 15.69
C SER A 913 -31.44 3.37 14.99
N SER A 914 -32.56 3.19 14.30
CA SER A 914 -33.30 4.31 13.72
C SER A 914 -33.85 5.22 14.82
N ASP A 915 -33.76 6.53 14.57
CA ASP A 915 -34.19 7.72 15.33
C ASP A 915 -35.01 7.55 16.63
N ARG A 916 -34.69 8.44 17.60
CA ARG A 916 -35.11 8.57 19.01
C ARG A 916 -36.61 8.58 19.36
N LEU A 917 -37.48 7.97 18.58
CA LEU A 917 -38.87 7.76 18.98
C LEU A 917 -38.92 6.58 19.95
N GLU A 918 -39.06 6.92 21.22
CA GLU A 918 -39.39 6.04 22.36
C GLU A 918 -40.69 5.25 22.10
N ASN A 919 -40.71 4.37 21.12
CA ASN A 919 -41.74 3.35 21.03
C ASN A 919 -41.27 2.18 21.88
N ASN A 920 -41.95 2.00 23.01
CA ASN A 920 -41.88 0.84 23.91
C ASN A 920 -42.32 -0.47 23.21
N ALA A 921 -41.79 -0.77 22.02
CA ALA A 921 -41.91 -2.06 21.37
C ALA A 921 -40.89 -3.01 22.01
N SER A 922 -41.29 -4.27 22.19
CA SER A 922 -40.44 -5.33 22.72
C SER A 922 -39.08 -5.38 21.99
N PRO A 923 -37.98 -5.70 22.67
CA PRO A 923 -36.61 -5.63 22.13
C PRO A 923 -36.31 -6.73 21.08
N GLU A 924 -37.32 -7.30 20.43
CA GLU A 924 -37.18 -8.55 19.68
C GLU A 924 -36.55 -8.33 18.28
N CYS A 925 -36.71 -7.16 17.63
CA CYS A 925 -36.02 -6.80 16.37
C CYS A 925 -36.05 -5.27 16.14
N ASN A 926 -35.21 -4.50 16.85
CA ASN A 926 -35.28 -3.02 16.82
C ASN A 926 -34.13 -2.35 16.05
N LEU A 927 -33.05 -3.08 15.74
CA LEU A 927 -32.00 -2.54 14.87
C LEU A 927 -32.45 -2.57 13.41
N THR A 928 -32.02 -1.57 12.66
CA THR A 928 -32.24 -1.48 11.22
C THR A 928 -30.95 -1.78 10.48
N LEU A 929 -31.04 -2.60 9.43
CA LEU A 929 -29.91 -2.90 8.57
C LEU A 929 -29.69 -1.75 7.58
N SER A 930 -28.71 -0.91 7.86
CA SER A 930 -28.39 0.28 7.05
C SER A 930 -27.71 -0.08 5.74
N SER A 931 -26.75 -1.01 5.79
CA SER A 931 -26.07 -1.52 4.60
C SER A 931 -25.48 -2.90 4.87
N ALA A 932 -25.26 -3.67 3.79
CA ALA A 932 -24.62 -4.97 3.89
C ALA A 932 -23.83 -5.27 2.61
N TYR A 933 -22.82 -6.12 2.73
CA TYR A 933 -21.93 -6.47 1.62
C TYR A 933 -21.37 -7.89 1.80
N TYR A 934 -21.52 -8.71 0.76
CA TYR A 934 -20.93 -10.04 0.72
C TYR A 934 -19.48 -9.95 0.19
N MET A 935 -18.51 -10.23 1.07
CA MET A 935 -17.09 -10.19 0.74
C MET A 935 -16.66 -11.47 0.01
N GLY A 936 -17.27 -12.60 0.35
CA GLY A 936 -16.84 -13.93 -0.11
C GLY A 936 -15.71 -14.54 0.72
N ASP A 937 -15.31 -13.86 1.79
CA ASP A 937 -14.29 -14.29 2.75
C ASP A 937 -14.70 -13.87 4.18
N ILE A 938 -14.23 -14.59 5.18
CA ILE A 938 -14.58 -14.37 6.59
C ILE A 938 -13.64 -13.33 7.18
N ALA A 939 -14.17 -12.19 7.61
CA ALA A 939 -13.41 -11.21 8.39
C ALA A 939 -13.27 -11.69 9.84
N MET A 940 -12.06 -12.10 10.21
CA MET A 940 -11.70 -12.67 11.51
C MET A 940 -11.56 -11.60 12.59
N SER A 941 -11.02 -10.44 12.22
CA SER A 941 -10.83 -9.31 13.13
C SER A 941 -11.22 -8.01 12.46
N ILE A 942 -12.04 -7.20 13.13
CA ILE A 942 -12.40 -5.85 12.70
C ILE A 942 -11.80 -4.84 13.69
N ARG A 943 -11.14 -3.80 13.15
CA ARG A 943 -10.59 -2.70 13.95
C ARG A 943 -10.98 -1.36 13.35
N LYS A 944 -11.26 -0.40 14.23
CA LYS A 944 -11.37 1.01 13.88
C LYS A 944 -9.96 1.56 13.76
N GLY A 945 -9.62 2.09 12.60
CA GLY A 945 -8.27 2.53 12.32
C GLY A 945 -8.17 3.11 10.92
N SER A 946 -7.24 4.03 10.75
CA SER A 946 -6.82 4.45 9.44
C SER A 946 -5.56 3.64 9.08
N TYR A 947 -5.25 3.56 7.79
CA TYR A 947 -3.96 3.09 7.29
C TYR A 947 -3.30 4.23 6.52
N LEU A 948 -3.40 5.45 7.07
CA LEU A 948 -3.18 6.69 6.33
C LEU A 948 -1.98 7.44 6.90
N TYR A 949 -1.22 8.07 6.02
CA TYR A 949 -0.31 9.14 6.40
C TYR A 949 -1.10 10.42 6.76
N LYS A 950 -1.19 10.75 8.04
CA LYS A 950 -1.84 11.99 8.50
C LYS A 950 -0.94 13.19 8.17
N LEU A 951 -1.28 13.95 7.13
CA LEU A 951 -0.60 15.21 6.85
C LEU A 951 -0.84 16.20 8.01
N PRO A 952 0.19 16.93 8.52
CA PRO A 952 0.05 17.84 9.67
C PRO A 952 -0.95 18.99 9.51
N THR A 953 -1.48 19.21 8.32
CA THR A 953 -2.42 20.31 8.00
C THR A 953 -3.83 19.83 7.66
N ASP A 954 -4.10 18.51 7.65
CA ASP A 954 -5.45 18.01 7.35
C ASP A 954 -6.47 18.35 8.45
N ASP A 955 -6.00 18.56 9.68
CA ASP A 955 -6.81 19.07 10.80
C ASP A 955 -7.45 20.45 10.52
N MET A 956 -6.98 21.19 9.50
CA MET A 956 -7.49 22.52 9.15
C MET A 956 -8.24 22.55 7.81
N MET A 957 -8.11 21.54 6.94
CA MET A 957 -8.56 21.62 5.54
C MET A 957 -9.81 20.78 5.22
N ASN A 958 -10.13 19.75 6.02
CA ASN A 958 -11.36 18.98 5.89
C ASN A 958 -12.10 18.95 7.22
N GLY A 959 -13.23 19.65 7.32
CA GLY A 959 -14.08 19.69 8.52
C GLY A 959 -14.82 18.37 8.84
N ILE A 960 -14.31 17.23 8.37
CA ILE A 960 -14.83 15.89 8.64
C ILE A 960 -13.60 15.00 8.89
N ASP A 961 -13.43 14.58 10.14
CA ASP A 961 -12.44 13.59 10.57
C ASP A 961 -12.72 12.21 9.94
N LEU A 962 -12.46 12.06 8.64
CA LEU A 962 -12.62 10.80 7.88
C LEU A 962 -11.70 9.70 8.45
N SER A 963 -10.53 10.06 8.98
CA SER A 963 -9.56 9.12 9.57
C SER A 963 -10.10 8.40 10.80
N HIS A 964 -11.06 9.01 11.52
CA HIS A 964 -11.61 8.42 12.73
C HIS A 964 -12.76 7.46 12.46
N ASN A 965 -13.26 7.28 11.23
CA ASN A 965 -14.41 6.39 10.97
C ASN A 965 -14.13 5.28 9.94
N THR A 966 -12.87 5.06 9.59
CA THR A 966 -12.47 3.96 8.71
C THR A 966 -12.38 2.65 9.48
N ILE A 967 -12.75 1.56 8.82
CA ILE A 967 -12.74 0.21 9.39
C ILE A 967 -11.78 -0.64 8.58
N ILE A 968 -10.90 -1.37 9.28
CA ILE A 968 -9.98 -2.34 8.69
C ILE A 968 -10.45 -3.73 9.12
N ALA A 969 -10.48 -4.66 8.19
CA ALA A 969 -10.83 -6.06 8.42
C ALA A 969 -9.72 -6.97 7.90
N GLY A 970 -9.22 -7.86 8.76
CA GLY A 970 -8.32 -8.96 8.39
C GLY A 970 -9.11 -10.24 8.19
N THR A 971 -8.84 -10.97 7.11
CA THR A 971 -9.65 -12.13 6.72
C THR A 971 -8.93 -13.49 6.86
N LEU A 972 -9.73 -14.56 6.79
CA LEU A 972 -9.24 -15.94 6.85
C LEU A 972 -8.35 -16.31 5.66
N LEU A 973 -8.60 -15.78 4.45
CA LEU A 973 -7.74 -16.00 3.28
C LEU A 973 -6.58 -14.98 3.20
N GLY A 974 -6.34 -14.19 4.25
CA GLY A 974 -5.22 -13.26 4.33
C GLY A 974 -5.42 -11.97 3.53
N SER A 975 -6.66 -11.59 3.25
CA SER A 975 -6.97 -10.28 2.66
C SER A 975 -7.10 -9.21 3.75
N ILE A 976 -6.72 -7.98 3.41
CA ILE A 976 -6.95 -6.80 4.24
C ILE A 976 -7.96 -5.94 3.50
N ILE A 977 -9.14 -5.76 4.10
CA ILE A 977 -10.24 -5.02 3.50
C ILE A 977 -10.46 -3.74 4.30
N ILE A 978 -10.58 -2.62 3.62
CA ILE A 978 -10.77 -1.31 4.25
C ILE A 978 -12.12 -0.74 3.81
N PHE A 979 -12.95 -0.36 4.77
CA PHE A 979 -14.24 0.30 4.52
C PHE A 979 -14.14 1.78 4.85
N ILE A 980 -14.38 2.61 3.84
CA ILE A 980 -14.33 4.07 3.94
C ILE A 980 -15.75 4.64 3.95
N PRO A 981 -16.09 5.50 4.92
CA PRO A 981 -17.33 6.28 4.86
C PRO A 981 -17.23 7.35 3.78
N ILE A 982 -18.23 7.42 2.90
CA ILE A 982 -18.34 8.44 1.84
C ILE A 982 -19.62 9.25 2.00
N SER A 983 -19.64 10.46 1.42
CA SER A 983 -20.86 11.28 1.45
C SER A 983 -21.95 10.66 0.56
N ARG A 984 -23.21 11.04 0.81
CA ARG A 984 -24.33 10.56 -0.01
C ARG A 984 -24.21 10.98 -1.48
N GLU A 985 -23.78 12.21 -1.75
CA GLU A 985 -23.59 12.73 -3.11
C GLU A 985 -22.50 11.94 -3.86
N GLU A 986 -21.41 11.62 -3.16
CA GLU A 986 -20.32 10.80 -3.69
C GLU A 986 -20.77 9.35 -3.95
N HIS A 987 -21.58 8.78 -3.05
CA HIS A 987 -22.15 7.45 -3.22
C HIS A 987 -23.05 7.37 -4.45
N GLU A 988 -23.96 8.33 -4.63
CA GLU A 988 -24.88 8.36 -5.78
C GLU A 988 -24.11 8.48 -7.12
N LEU A 989 -23.05 9.29 -7.15
CA LEU A 989 -22.18 9.42 -8.33
C LEU A 989 -21.43 8.11 -8.63
N LEU A 990 -20.76 7.53 -7.64
CA LEU A 990 -19.95 6.33 -7.82
C LEU A 990 -20.80 5.08 -8.07
N ALA A 991 -22.00 5.00 -7.49
CA ALA A 991 -22.97 3.94 -7.81
C ALA A 991 -23.33 3.94 -9.30
N ALA A 992 -23.52 5.12 -9.89
CA ALA A 992 -23.80 5.25 -11.31
C ALA A 992 -22.59 4.86 -12.20
N VAL A 993 -21.36 5.06 -11.72
CA VAL A 993 -20.14 4.62 -12.41
C VAL A 993 -19.99 3.10 -12.31
N GLN A 994 -20.15 2.52 -11.11
CA GLN A 994 -20.08 1.08 -10.89
C GLN A 994 -21.10 0.32 -11.76
N ALA A 995 -22.34 0.82 -11.86
CA ALA A 995 -23.38 0.20 -12.68
C ALA A 995 -22.98 0.11 -14.17
N ARG A 996 -22.16 1.05 -14.67
CA ARG A 996 -21.64 1.02 -16.05
C ARG A 996 -20.45 0.07 -16.18
N LEU A 997 -19.54 0.07 -15.21
CA LEU A 997 -18.36 -0.81 -15.19
C LEU A 997 -18.76 -2.29 -15.16
N VAL A 998 -19.76 -2.66 -14.38
CA VAL A 998 -20.21 -4.06 -14.26
C VAL A 998 -20.69 -4.65 -15.60
N VAL A 999 -21.29 -3.83 -16.46
CA VAL A 999 -21.87 -4.27 -17.74
C VAL A 999 -20.87 -4.12 -18.90
N HIS A 1000 -19.88 -3.24 -18.77
CA HIS A 1000 -18.95 -2.95 -19.86
C HIS A 1000 -18.04 -4.16 -20.16
N PRO A 1001 -17.87 -4.60 -21.43
CA PRO A 1001 -17.08 -5.78 -21.77
C PRO A 1001 -15.63 -5.79 -21.29
N TRP A 1002 -15.03 -4.61 -21.09
CA TRP A 1002 -13.64 -4.46 -20.59
C TRP A 1002 -13.50 -4.71 -19.09
N THR A 1003 -14.56 -4.53 -18.30
CA THR A 1003 -14.53 -4.57 -16.83
C THR A 1003 -15.53 -5.56 -16.25
N ALA A 1004 -16.34 -6.19 -17.09
CA ALA A 1004 -17.30 -7.21 -16.68
C ALA A 1004 -16.59 -8.42 -16.02
N PRO A 1005 -17.23 -9.07 -15.01
CA PRO A 1005 -16.67 -10.24 -14.35
C PRO A 1005 -16.25 -11.34 -15.34
N VAL A 1006 -15.02 -11.84 -15.21
CA VAL A 1006 -14.38 -12.75 -16.19
C VAL A 1006 -15.16 -14.05 -16.40
N LEU A 1007 -15.80 -14.57 -15.35
CA LEU A 1007 -16.58 -15.81 -15.41
C LEU A 1007 -18.03 -15.59 -15.85
N GLY A 1008 -18.44 -14.35 -16.16
CA GLY A 1008 -19.82 -14.02 -16.55
C GLY A 1008 -20.82 -14.03 -15.40
N ASN A 1009 -20.35 -14.07 -14.15
CA ASN A 1009 -21.21 -13.99 -12.96
C ASN A 1009 -21.87 -12.61 -12.84
N ASP A 1010 -23.10 -12.56 -12.34
CA ASP A 1010 -23.73 -11.28 -11.98
C ASP A 1010 -23.08 -10.71 -10.72
N HIS A 1011 -22.40 -9.57 -10.87
CA HIS A 1011 -21.76 -8.84 -9.78
C HIS A 1011 -22.74 -8.46 -8.68
N SER A 1012 -23.92 -7.99 -9.08
CA SER A 1012 -24.92 -7.46 -8.16
C SER A 1012 -25.47 -8.55 -7.26
N ASP A 1013 -25.67 -9.75 -7.83
CA ASP A 1013 -26.18 -10.95 -7.17
C ASP A 1013 -25.12 -11.58 -6.27
N PHE A 1014 -23.86 -11.60 -6.71
CA PHE A 1014 -22.73 -12.03 -5.88
C PHE A 1014 -22.56 -11.14 -4.64
N ARG A 1015 -22.52 -9.81 -4.80
CA ARG A 1015 -22.30 -8.86 -3.69
C ARG A 1015 -23.50 -8.70 -2.75
N SER A 1016 -24.70 -9.08 -3.20
CA SER A 1016 -25.90 -9.13 -2.35
C SER A 1016 -26.30 -10.53 -1.90
N ARG A 1017 -25.43 -11.54 -2.08
CA ARG A 1017 -25.67 -12.88 -1.57
C ARG A 1017 -25.91 -12.81 -0.05
N GLU A 1018 -26.94 -13.50 0.42
CA GLU A 1018 -27.41 -13.52 1.83
C GLU A 1018 -28.01 -12.21 2.38
N ASN A 1019 -28.02 -11.11 1.61
CA ASN A 1019 -28.56 -9.85 2.06
C ASN A 1019 -30.08 -9.75 1.81
N PRO A 1020 -30.86 -9.15 2.73
CA PRO A 1020 -32.27 -8.89 2.50
C PRO A 1020 -32.50 -7.98 1.29
N VAL A 1021 -33.58 -8.22 0.55
CA VAL A 1021 -33.95 -7.43 -0.63
C VAL A 1021 -34.26 -5.98 -0.21
N GLY A 1022 -33.68 -5.01 -0.90
CA GLY A 1022 -33.93 -3.57 -0.69
C GLY A 1022 -32.96 -2.85 0.25
N VAL A 1023 -31.95 -3.53 0.79
CA VAL A 1023 -30.90 -2.92 1.62
C VAL A 1023 -29.93 -2.11 0.75
N PRO A 1024 -29.58 -0.87 1.14
CA PRO A 1024 -28.55 -0.08 0.46
C PRO A 1024 -27.22 -0.85 0.34
N LYS A 1025 -26.69 -0.93 -0.90
CA LYS A 1025 -25.44 -1.66 -1.17
C LYS A 1025 -24.22 -0.79 -0.86
N ILE A 1026 -23.24 -1.40 -0.20
CA ILE A 1026 -21.87 -0.84 -0.12
C ILE A 1026 -21.26 -0.93 -1.53
N LEU A 1027 -20.52 0.10 -1.94
CA LEU A 1027 -19.86 0.13 -3.24
C LEU A 1027 -18.63 -0.77 -3.25
N ASP A 1028 -18.38 -1.40 -4.39
CA ASP A 1028 -17.25 -2.29 -4.60
C ASP A 1028 -16.03 -1.48 -5.07
N GLY A 1029 -15.10 -1.25 -4.16
CA GLY A 1029 -13.86 -0.53 -4.43
C GLY A 1029 -13.00 -1.21 -5.51
N ASP A 1030 -12.98 -2.53 -5.58
CA ASP A 1030 -12.18 -3.28 -6.57
C ASP A 1030 -12.76 -3.11 -7.98
N MET A 1031 -14.08 -3.00 -8.09
CA MET A 1031 -14.72 -2.68 -9.37
C MET A 1031 -14.47 -1.23 -9.77
N LEU A 1032 -14.62 -0.29 -8.84
CA LEU A 1032 -14.45 1.14 -9.09
C LEU A 1032 -13.01 1.52 -9.45
N THR A 1033 -12.01 0.86 -8.85
CA THR A 1033 -10.59 1.11 -9.11
C THR A 1033 -10.17 0.72 -10.51
N GLN A 1034 -10.83 -0.25 -11.15
CA GLN A 1034 -10.59 -0.57 -12.56
C GLN A 1034 -10.80 0.64 -13.47
N PHE A 1035 -11.68 1.59 -13.11
CA PHE A 1035 -11.86 2.83 -13.89
C PHE A 1035 -10.56 3.66 -13.98
N LEU A 1036 -9.75 3.66 -12.92
CA LEU A 1036 -8.45 4.35 -12.88
C LEU A 1036 -7.39 3.65 -13.74
N GLU A 1037 -7.60 2.37 -14.08
CA GLU A 1037 -6.71 1.59 -14.95
C GLU A 1037 -7.07 1.73 -16.45
N LEU A 1038 -8.09 2.52 -16.80
CA LEU A 1038 -8.52 2.71 -18.18
C LEU A 1038 -7.91 3.97 -18.78
N THR A 1039 -7.70 3.95 -20.10
CA THR A 1039 -7.29 5.15 -20.86
C THR A 1039 -8.39 6.22 -20.82
N SER A 1040 -8.02 7.47 -21.04
CA SER A 1040 -8.95 8.60 -21.10
C SER A 1040 -10.13 8.35 -22.07
N LEU A 1041 -9.87 7.77 -23.25
CA LEU A 1041 -10.89 7.44 -24.24
C LEU A 1041 -11.83 6.31 -23.77
N GLN A 1042 -11.30 5.32 -23.07
CA GLN A 1042 -12.09 4.22 -22.52
C GLN A 1042 -12.99 4.68 -21.38
N GLN A 1043 -12.49 5.58 -20.52
CA GLN A 1043 -13.27 6.21 -19.46
C GLN A 1043 -14.46 6.98 -20.02
N GLU A 1044 -14.24 7.81 -21.06
CA GLU A 1044 -15.30 8.52 -21.76
C GLU A 1044 -16.33 7.57 -22.38
N ALA A 1045 -15.86 6.50 -23.04
CA ALA A 1045 -16.74 5.50 -23.64
C ALA A 1045 -17.65 4.84 -22.60
N ILE A 1046 -17.12 4.49 -21.43
CA ILE A 1046 -17.91 3.91 -20.33
C ILE A 1046 -18.93 4.91 -19.81
N LEU A 1047 -18.52 6.16 -19.52
CA LEU A 1047 -19.45 7.17 -18.99
C LEU A 1047 -20.54 7.57 -20.00
N SER A 1048 -20.27 7.42 -21.31
CA SER A 1048 -21.24 7.69 -22.37
C SER A 1048 -22.38 6.67 -22.45
N LEU A 1049 -22.24 5.49 -21.83
CA LEU A 1049 -23.30 4.49 -21.80
C LEU A 1049 -24.52 5.00 -21.01
N PRO A 1050 -25.74 4.81 -21.54
CA PRO A 1050 -26.94 5.08 -20.78
C PRO A 1050 -26.97 4.17 -19.54
N PRO A 1051 -27.41 4.68 -18.37
CA PRO A 1051 -27.53 3.85 -17.18
C PRO A 1051 -28.49 2.69 -17.50
N ALA A 1052 -28.02 1.45 -17.34
CA ALA A 1052 -28.87 0.28 -17.50
C ALA A 1052 -30.04 0.42 -16.53
N SER A 1053 -31.27 0.36 -17.04
CA SER A 1053 -32.49 0.48 -16.26
C SER A 1053 -32.56 -0.61 -15.21
N LEU A 1054 -32.49 -0.22 -13.93
CA LEU A 1054 -32.84 -1.11 -12.83
C LEU A 1054 -34.36 -1.34 -12.87
N GLU A 1055 -34.80 -2.45 -13.48
CA GLU A 1055 -36.19 -2.87 -13.43
C GLU A 1055 -36.54 -3.28 -11.99
N THR A 1056 -37.07 -2.35 -11.18
CA THR A 1056 -38.22 -2.52 -10.24
C THR A 1056 -38.25 -1.40 -9.17
N ALA A 1057 -38.86 -0.26 -9.52
CA ALA A 1057 -39.53 0.59 -8.54
C ALA A 1057 -40.51 1.54 -9.26
N LYS A 1058 -41.73 1.07 -9.50
CA LYS A 1058 -42.84 1.97 -9.85
C LYS A 1058 -43.24 2.72 -8.57
N THR A 1059 -42.78 3.96 -8.41
CA THR A 1059 -43.63 5.11 -8.06
C THR A 1059 -42.84 6.41 -7.90
N THR A 1060 -43.33 7.44 -8.60
CA THR A 1060 -43.25 8.90 -8.34
C THR A 1060 -41.96 9.68 -8.62
N SER A 1061 -42.16 10.68 -9.50
CA SER A 1061 -41.33 11.83 -9.89
C SER A 1061 -40.35 11.63 -11.05
N LYS A 1062 -40.42 12.57 -11.99
CA LYS A 1062 -39.78 12.58 -13.32
C LYS A 1062 -38.26 12.42 -13.20
N PRO A 1063 -37.58 11.59 -14.02
CA PRO A 1063 -36.13 11.60 -14.05
C PRO A 1063 -35.67 12.86 -14.77
N HIS A 1064 -35.01 13.77 -14.05
CA HIS A 1064 -34.05 14.66 -14.69
C HIS A 1064 -32.99 13.76 -15.35
N LEU A 1065 -32.77 13.92 -16.67
CA LEU A 1065 -31.58 13.36 -17.32
C LEU A 1065 -30.38 13.83 -16.50
N PRO A 1066 -29.54 12.93 -15.93
CA PRO A 1066 -28.32 13.39 -15.31
C PRO A 1066 -27.48 14.08 -16.40
N SER A 1067 -26.97 15.27 -16.08
CA SER A 1067 -25.94 15.93 -16.87
C SER A 1067 -24.82 14.93 -17.19
N PRO A 1068 -24.13 15.06 -18.34
CA PRO A 1068 -23.00 14.17 -18.64
C PRO A 1068 -22.02 14.21 -17.47
N ILE A 1069 -21.76 13.05 -16.88
CA ILE A 1069 -20.84 12.92 -15.75
C ILE A 1069 -19.44 13.25 -16.29
N PRO A 1070 -18.78 14.32 -15.81
CA PRO A 1070 -17.47 14.66 -16.32
C PRO A 1070 -16.43 13.66 -15.80
N VAL A 1071 -15.65 13.08 -16.72
CA VAL A 1071 -14.57 12.12 -16.40
C VAL A 1071 -13.65 12.66 -15.31
N ASN A 1072 -13.24 13.93 -15.43
CA ASN A 1072 -12.35 14.58 -14.47
C ASN A 1072 -12.90 14.55 -13.04
N GLN A 1073 -14.20 14.72 -12.84
CA GLN A 1073 -14.81 14.68 -11.50
C GLN A 1073 -14.79 13.27 -10.92
N VAL A 1074 -15.04 12.25 -11.75
CA VAL A 1074 -15.00 10.84 -11.33
C VAL A 1074 -13.57 10.43 -10.99
N VAL A 1075 -12.61 10.79 -11.85
CA VAL A 1075 -11.18 10.52 -11.62
C VAL A 1075 -10.72 11.22 -10.34
N GLN A 1076 -11.01 12.50 -10.14
CA GLN A 1076 -10.63 13.22 -8.92
C GLN A 1076 -11.22 12.59 -7.66
N LEU A 1077 -12.49 12.17 -7.69
CA LEU A 1077 -13.14 11.51 -6.56
C LEU A 1077 -12.53 10.13 -6.29
N LEU A 1078 -12.34 9.30 -7.32
CA LEU A 1078 -11.75 7.97 -7.20
C LEU A 1078 -10.29 8.03 -6.78
N GLU A 1079 -9.50 8.96 -7.30
CA GLU A 1079 -8.13 9.20 -6.85
C GLU A 1079 -8.13 9.59 -5.36
N ARG A 1080 -9.02 10.51 -4.93
CA ARG A 1080 -9.13 10.88 -3.51
C ARG A 1080 -9.46 9.68 -2.61
N VAL A 1081 -10.40 8.81 -3.02
CA VAL A 1081 -10.81 7.63 -2.24
C VAL A 1081 -9.78 6.51 -2.30
N HIS A 1082 -9.24 6.20 -3.48
CA HIS A 1082 -8.27 5.12 -3.68
C HIS A 1082 -6.89 5.45 -3.08
N TYR A 1083 -6.48 6.72 -3.09
CA TYR A 1083 -5.23 7.12 -2.45
C TYR A 1083 -5.39 7.42 -0.96
N ALA A 1084 -6.60 7.60 -0.44
CA ALA A 1084 -6.82 7.52 1.01
C ALA A 1084 -6.53 6.10 1.56
N LEU A 1085 -6.39 5.09 0.67
CA LEU A 1085 -6.06 3.71 1.02
C LEU A 1085 -4.58 3.34 0.88
N ASN A 1086 -3.76 4.15 0.18
CA ASN A 1086 -2.40 3.77 -0.27
C ASN A 1086 -1.30 4.75 0.14
#